data_AF-A0A9P5BWS8-F1
#
_entry.id   AF-A0A9P5BWS8-F1
#
_cell.length_a   1.000
_cell.length_b   1.000
_cell.length_c   1.000
_cell.angle_alpha   90.00
_cell.angle_beta   90.00
_cell.angle_gamma   90.00
#
_symmetry.space_group_name_H-M   'P 1'
#
loop_
_entity.id
_entity.type
_entity.pdbx_description
1 polymer ?
#
loop_
_entity_poly.entity_id
_entity_poly.type
_entity_poly.pdbx_seq_one_letter_code
_entity_poly.pdbx_strand_id
1 'polypeptide(L)'
;MRPILLSGHERALTQVKYNPDGDIIFSVSKDHVVCAWYSHNGERLGTYHGHVGALWTVDVNPTSELLATGGADNTMRLWEVKTGKLLKTWEFGSSIKRVEFSPDGRQLLGVTEKRAGHLSTIVVYEINPDVEATQSDEQILRIVCDESKATVAGFSYLAKYIISGHEDGSITQWDGKTGELLSSNYDAHEADMQITDLQWAPDRTYFITASKDKTAKLVDVETLDVLKSYVADTPLNSAAITPVKDYVILGGGQAAMDVTTTSARQGKFEARFYHKIFAEEIGRVRGHFGPLNYVAVHPQGTSYCSGGEDGYVRVHHFDKPYFDFKYEVEREADQQQANFHFTFAVIILTKLSSVMLTSSKPYKYRIFGIGISAPIFLLSILLIFYLHIMSSNDSHGIPVPAAPPRDFHYRYTVQKGVFLQSEDSTDDTIFDFKKQNFGLIDRSYPTDSPDSSSRIWPRFERYVRSVASSAKEGESFKVLFLGRHGQGWHNVAEAKYGTKAWDCYYSFLDGYDGLVWADAHLTPVGEQQAKDVNDLWSTQLKKGLPAPEKYYVSPLTRTIQTADLSFQNLSLPTDKPYSPYVVELLREALGVHTCDRRSTKTQIEKAFHHLTFEPGFSDPDPLWETDYREPRSARRYRLATLLDDIFTSDENTFLSLTSHSGAIASILEAIGHRAFKLETGGVIPVFLKAERVDGAREVPPKEPSEAPPMCDGPPEIEGSHPSI
;
A
#
# COMPACT_ATOMS: atom_id res chain seq x y z
N MET A 1 -3.72 -5.99 -3.96
CA MET A 1 -3.04 -6.44 -5.21
C MET A 1 -4.02 -7.00 -6.24
N ARG A 2 -3.94 -6.52 -7.50
CA ARG A 2 -4.62 -7.14 -8.65
C ARG A 2 -3.63 -8.10 -9.36
N PRO A 3 -3.99 -9.37 -9.61
CA PRO A 3 -3.08 -10.30 -10.26
C PRO A 3 -2.95 -10.07 -11.76
N ILE A 4 -1.76 -10.31 -12.29
CA ILE A 4 -1.52 -10.58 -13.71
C ILE A 4 -1.91 -12.02 -13.98
N LEU A 5 -2.79 -12.24 -14.96
CA LEU A 5 -3.25 -13.57 -15.37
C LEU A 5 -2.41 -14.05 -16.57
N LEU A 6 -1.71 -15.16 -16.42
CA LEU A 6 -0.93 -15.78 -17.49
C LEU A 6 -1.73 -16.93 -18.08
N SER A 7 -2.07 -16.80 -19.37
CA SER A 7 -2.79 -17.80 -20.14
C SER A 7 -1.87 -18.40 -21.19
N GLY A 8 -1.56 -19.68 -21.04
CA GLY A 8 -0.72 -20.44 -21.97
C GLY A 8 -0.78 -21.94 -21.80
N HIS A 9 -1.36 -22.42 -20.69
CA HIS A 9 -1.64 -23.82 -20.47
C HIS A 9 -3.11 -24.14 -20.73
N GLU A 10 -3.36 -25.32 -21.29
CA GLU A 10 -4.73 -25.79 -21.60
C GLU A 10 -5.26 -26.75 -20.53
N ARG A 11 -4.41 -27.16 -19.60
CA ARG A 11 -4.74 -28.10 -18.52
C ARG A 11 -4.23 -27.60 -17.19
N ALA A 12 -4.69 -28.24 -16.12
CA ALA A 12 -4.31 -27.95 -14.74
C ALA A 12 -2.79 -27.85 -14.56
N LEU A 13 -2.36 -26.78 -13.91
CA LEU A 13 -0.98 -26.54 -13.51
C LEU A 13 -0.57 -27.54 -12.44
N THR A 14 0.68 -27.98 -12.48
CA THR A 14 1.24 -28.91 -11.48
C THR A 14 2.28 -28.23 -10.61
N GLN A 15 3.15 -27.40 -11.20
CA GLN A 15 4.15 -26.62 -10.46
C GLN A 15 4.41 -25.28 -11.15
N VAL A 16 4.70 -24.25 -10.35
CA VAL A 16 5.24 -22.95 -10.78
C VAL A 16 6.47 -22.62 -9.97
N LYS A 17 7.48 -21.99 -10.58
CA LYS A 17 8.74 -21.66 -9.90
C LYS A 17 9.29 -20.33 -10.42
N TYR A 18 9.77 -19.47 -9.52
CA TYR A 18 10.61 -18.34 -9.90
C TYR A 18 12.05 -18.80 -10.12
N ASN A 19 12.78 -18.12 -10.99
CA ASN A 19 14.24 -18.20 -10.99
C ASN A 19 14.84 -17.42 -9.80
N PRO A 20 16.13 -17.63 -9.48
CA PRO A 20 16.80 -16.96 -8.36
C PRO A 20 16.76 -15.42 -8.42
N ASP A 21 16.78 -14.84 -9.62
CA ASP A 21 16.69 -13.38 -9.80
C ASP A 21 15.25 -12.85 -9.66
N GLY A 22 14.25 -13.71 -9.84
CA GLY A 22 12.82 -13.40 -9.70
C GLY A 22 12.18 -12.79 -10.95
N ASP A 23 12.93 -12.55 -12.02
CA ASP A 23 12.45 -11.94 -13.27
C ASP A 23 11.73 -12.93 -14.19
N ILE A 24 11.97 -14.24 -14.05
CA ILE A 24 11.35 -15.30 -14.85
C ILE A 24 10.57 -16.29 -13.97
N ILE A 25 9.36 -16.63 -14.42
CA ILE A 25 8.53 -17.70 -13.87
C ILE A 25 8.49 -18.86 -14.86
N PHE A 26 8.78 -20.06 -14.39
CA PHE A 26 8.55 -21.31 -15.10
C PHE A 26 7.27 -21.96 -14.61
N SER A 27 6.45 -22.44 -15.54
CA SER A 27 5.21 -23.15 -15.24
C SER A 27 5.10 -24.45 -16.03
N VAL A 28 4.60 -25.49 -15.36
CA VAL A 28 4.35 -26.80 -15.94
C VAL A 28 2.95 -27.28 -15.63
N SER A 29 2.42 -28.09 -16.54
CA SER A 29 1.03 -28.51 -16.55
C SER A 29 0.88 -29.95 -17.05
N LYS A 30 -0.33 -30.48 -16.86
CA LYS A 30 -0.78 -31.74 -17.47
C LYS A 30 -0.85 -31.67 -19.02
N ASP A 31 -0.59 -30.51 -19.63
CA ASP A 31 -0.50 -30.29 -21.09
C ASP A 31 0.90 -30.51 -21.69
N HIS A 32 1.84 -31.10 -20.93
CA HIS A 32 3.15 -31.56 -21.39
C HIS A 32 4.09 -30.50 -22.02
N VAL A 33 3.75 -29.22 -21.95
CA VAL A 33 4.59 -28.10 -22.39
C VAL A 33 5.05 -27.31 -21.19
N VAL A 34 6.31 -26.89 -21.18
CA VAL A 34 6.81 -25.94 -20.18
C VAL A 34 6.64 -24.53 -20.74
N CYS A 35 6.15 -23.59 -19.95
CA CYS A 35 6.12 -22.17 -20.32
C CYS A 35 7.06 -21.37 -19.42
N ALA A 36 7.73 -20.37 -20.00
CA ALA A 36 8.50 -19.35 -19.28
C ALA A 36 7.88 -17.97 -19.50
N TRP A 37 7.82 -17.18 -18.43
CA TRP A 37 7.12 -15.88 -18.38
C TRP A 37 7.96 -14.85 -17.66
N TYR A 38 7.91 -13.60 -18.11
CA TYR A 38 8.43 -12.48 -17.33
C TYR A 38 7.49 -12.18 -16.16
N SER A 39 8.04 -12.12 -14.95
CA SER A 39 7.24 -11.94 -13.72
C SER A 39 6.58 -10.56 -13.62
N HIS A 40 7.28 -9.52 -14.07
CA HIS A 40 6.87 -8.12 -13.89
C HIS A 40 5.72 -7.68 -14.81
N ASN A 41 5.62 -8.24 -16.02
CA ASN A 41 4.62 -7.84 -17.03
C ASN A 41 3.73 -9.01 -17.52
N GLY A 42 4.09 -10.26 -17.21
CA GLY A 42 3.37 -11.46 -17.64
C GLY A 42 3.57 -11.85 -19.11
N GLU A 43 4.50 -11.23 -19.83
CA GLU A 43 4.81 -11.61 -21.20
C GLU A 43 5.46 -12.99 -21.25
N ARG A 44 5.05 -13.83 -22.22
CA ARG A 44 5.62 -15.17 -22.39
C ARG A 44 6.98 -15.07 -23.07
N LEU A 45 8.03 -15.49 -22.37
CA LEU A 45 9.39 -15.58 -22.90
C LEU A 45 9.53 -16.71 -23.93
N GLY A 46 8.94 -17.87 -23.66
CA GLY A 46 9.05 -19.02 -24.55
C GLY A 46 8.37 -20.28 -24.03
N THR A 47 8.40 -21.33 -24.86
CA THR A 47 7.87 -22.65 -24.54
C THR A 47 8.89 -23.75 -24.86
N TYR A 48 8.92 -24.80 -24.04
CA TYR A 48 9.84 -25.92 -24.18
C TYR A 48 9.05 -27.16 -24.59
N HIS A 49 9.36 -27.66 -25.79
CA HIS A 49 8.67 -28.80 -26.39
C HIS A 49 9.57 -30.04 -26.38
N GLY A 50 8.98 -31.19 -26.05
CA GLY A 50 9.64 -32.48 -26.19
C GLY A 50 9.09 -33.57 -25.28
N HIS A 51 8.52 -33.21 -24.13
CA HIS A 51 7.80 -34.16 -23.29
C HIS A 51 6.55 -34.69 -23.99
N VAL A 52 6.21 -35.95 -23.72
CA VAL A 52 5.09 -36.67 -24.38
C VAL A 52 3.95 -36.97 -23.39
N GLY A 53 4.14 -36.61 -22.11
CA GLY A 53 3.18 -36.84 -21.03
C GLY A 53 3.12 -35.66 -20.07
N ALA A 54 2.11 -35.67 -19.19
CA ALA A 54 1.90 -34.63 -18.19
C ALA A 54 3.17 -34.34 -17.40
N LEU A 55 3.50 -33.06 -17.23
CA LEU A 55 4.63 -32.63 -16.42
C LEU A 55 4.18 -32.50 -14.97
N TRP A 56 4.99 -32.99 -14.03
CA TRP A 56 4.70 -32.90 -12.60
C TRP A 56 5.51 -31.82 -11.92
N THR A 57 6.71 -31.53 -12.45
CA THR A 57 7.69 -30.74 -11.72
C THR A 57 8.63 -29.99 -12.64
N VAL A 58 9.08 -28.84 -12.17
CA VAL A 58 10.09 -27.99 -12.80
C VAL A 58 10.96 -27.35 -11.73
N ASP A 59 12.25 -27.27 -11.99
CA ASP A 59 13.19 -26.51 -11.17
C ASP A 59 14.26 -25.86 -12.04
N VAL A 60 14.78 -24.73 -11.60
CA VAL A 60 15.78 -23.94 -12.31
C VAL A 60 17.04 -23.84 -11.46
N ASN A 61 18.20 -23.95 -12.10
CA ASN A 61 19.46 -23.93 -11.40
C ASN A 61 19.78 -22.53 -10.82
N PRO A 62 20.72 -22.42 -9.86
CA PRO A 62 21.07 -21.14 -9.23
C PRO A 62 21.58 -20.05 -10.18
N THR A 63 22.07 -20.41 -11.38
CA THR A 63 22.55 -19.44 -12.38
C THR A 63 21.48 -19.02 -13.41
N SER A 64 20.27 -19.58 -13.34
CA SER A 64 19.20 -19.38 -14.33
C SER A 64 19.54 -19.83 -15.76
N GLU A 65 20.55 -20.68 -15.94
CA GLU A 65 21.00 -21.17 -17.26
C GLU A 65 20.41 -22.53 -17.62
N LEU A 66 20.15 -23.37 -16.61
CA LEU A 66 19.66 -24.73 -16.76
C LEU A 66 18.29 -24.91 -16.10
N LEU A 67 17.42 -25.64 -16.78
CA LEU A 67 16.09 -26.00 -16.30
C LEU A 67 15.97 -27.52 -16.25
N ALA A 68 15.44 -28.08 -15.17
CA ALA A 68 15.12 -29.48 -15.03
C ALA A 68 13.62 -29.70 -14.98
N THR A 69 13.13 -30.74 -15.64
CA THR A 69 11.71 -31.11 -15.64
C THR A 69 11.53 -32.62 -15.47
N GLY A 70 10.41 -33.00 -14.86
CA GLY A 70 10.04 -34.40 -14.66
C GLY A 70 8.55 -34.64 -14.95
N GLY A 71 8.25 -35.77 -15.59
CA GLY A 71 6.90 -36.03 -16.08
C GLY A 71 6.40 -37.47 -15.99
N ALA A 72 5.15 -37.64 -16.43
CA ALA A 72 4.44 -38.91 -16.55
C ALA A 72 4.92 -39.76 -17.74
N ASP A 73 5.79 -39.21 -18.60
CA ASP A 73 6.47 -39.96 -19.67
C ASP A 73 7.70 -40.73 -19.18
N ASN A 74 7.87 -40.82 -17.85
CA ASN A 74 8.98 -41.49 -17.18
C ASN A 74 10.36 -40.91 -17.51
N THR A 75 10.41 -39.63 -17.94
CA THR A 75 11.66 -38.95 -18.21
C THR A 75 11.91 -37.81 -17.23
N MET A 76 13.18 -37.64 -16.87
CA MET A 76 13.71 -36.38 -16.37
C MET A 76 14.49 -35.73 -17.51
N ARG A 77 14.34 -34.42 -17.70
CA ARG A 77 14.99 -33.70 -18.79
C ARG A 77 15.68 -32.45 -18.29
N LEU A 78 16.82 -32.14 -18.91
CA LEU A 78 17.61 -30.94 -18.69
C LEU A 78 17.57 -30.07 -19.94
N TRP A 79 17.33 -28.78 -19.77
CA TRP A 79 17.17 -27.81 -20.85
C TRP A 79 18.07 -26.60 -20.64
N GLU A 80 18.47 -25.96 -21.73
CA GLU A 80 19.03 -24.62 -21.71
C GLU A 80 17.88 -23.60 -21.65
N VAL A 81 17.89 -22.72 -20.64
CA VAL A 81 16.84 -21.70 -20.45
C VAL A 81 16.79 -20.70 -21.60
N LYS A 82 17.95 -20.25 -22.09
CA LYS A 82 18.04 -19.18 -23.09
C LYS A 82 17.44 -19.56 -24.44
N THR A 83 17.63 -20.80 -24.87
CA THR A 83 17.27 -21.26 -26.22
C THR A 83 16.09 -22.23 -26.23
N GLY A 84 15.77 -22.84 -25.09
CA GLY A 84 14.83 -23.96 -25.01
C GLY A 84 15.39 -25.29 -25.52
N LYS A 85 16.69 -25.38 -25.80
CA LYS A 85 17.35 -26.59 -26.30
C LYS A 85 17.34 -27.68 -25.23
N LEU A 86 16.92 -28.88 -25.61
CA LEU A 86 17.05 -30.09 -24.78
C LEU A 86 18.52 -30.52 -24.73
N LEU A 87 19.09 -30.59 -23.54
CA LEU A 87 20.50 -30.94 -23.31
C LEU A 87 20.66 -32.42 -22.94
N LYS A 88 19.77 -32.95 -22.10
CA LYS A 88 19.82 -34.33 -21.63
C LYS A 88 18.44 -34.88 -21.31
N THR A 89 18.26 -36.18 -21.55
CA THR A 89 17.11 -36.96 -21.11
C THR A 89 17.61 -38.16 -20.32
N TRP A 90 17.06 -38.38 -19.14
CA TRP A 90 17.23 -39.59 -18.35
C TRP A 90 15.91 -40.36 -18.33
N GLU A 91 15.97 -41.65 -18.65
CA GLU A 91 14.80 -42.53 -18.69
C GLU A 91 14.70 -43.37 -17.42
N PHE A 92 13.47 -43.52 -16.92
CA PHE A 92 13.16 -44.27 -15.72
C PHE A 92 12.06 -45.29 -15.99
N GLY A 93 11.92 -46.28 -15.09
CA GLY A 93 10.82 -47.24 -15.14
C GLY A 93 9.47 -46.69 -14.66
N SER A 94 9.48 -45.50 -14.03
CA SER A 94 8.29 -44.88 -13.45
C SER A 94 8.33 -43.35 -13.62
N SER A 95 7.21 -42.69 -13.32
CA SER A 95 7.09 -41.24 -13.48
C SER A 95 7.95 -40.49 -12.48
N ILE A 96 8.41 -39.31 -12.88
CA ILE A 96 9.18 -38.41 -12.02
C ILE A 96 8.24 -37.40 -11.39
N LYS A 97 8.18 -37.40 -10.06
CA LYS A 97 7.24 -36.60 -9.27
C LYS A 97 7.80 -35.25 -8.85
N ARG A 98 9.09 -35.22 -8.53
CA ARG A 98 9.79 -34.02 -8.08
C ARG A 98 11.21 -34.03 -8.63
N VAL A 99 11.66 -32.88 -9.07
CA VAL A 99 13.07 -32.60 -9.36
C VAL A 99 13.51 -31.40 -8.55
N GLU A 100 14.77 -31.36 -8.13
CA GLU A 100 15.34 -30.21 -7.43
C GLU A 100 16.85 -30.13 -7.63
N PHE A 101 17.35 -28.95 -7.98
CA PHE A 101 18.79 -28.67 -8.00
C PHE A 101 19.33 -28.49 -6.58
N SER A 102 20.56 -28.95 -6.37
CA SER A 102 21.32 -28.58 -5.18
C SER A 102 21.56 -27.06 -5.13
N PRO A 103 21.79 -26.47 -3.93
CA PRO A 103 21.99 -25.03 -3.81
C PRO A 103 23.17 -24.47 -4.61
N ASP A 104 24.15 -25.31 -4.96
CA ASP A 104 25.31 -24.96 -5.78
C ASP A 104 25.12 -25.29 -7.28
N GLY A 105 23.99 -25.89 -7.66
CA GLY A 105 23.65 -26.25 -9.04
C GLY A 105 24.41 -27.44 -9.62
N ARG A 106 25.23 -28.14 -8.81
CA ARG A 106 26.07 -29.26 -9.27
C ARG A 106 25.42 -30.62 -9.13
N GLN A 107 24.27 -30.71 -8.48
CA GLN A 107 23.52 -31.94 -8.36
C GLN A 107 22.06 -31.71 -8.71
N LEU A 108 21.42 -32.73 -9.25
CA LEU A 108 19.99 -32.75 -9.54
C LEU A 108 19.40 -34.03 -8.96
N LEU A 109 18.43 -33.87 -8.05
CA LEU A 109 17.66 -35.01 -7.56
C LEU A 109 16.40 -35.22 -8.39
N GLY A 110 15.95 -36.47 -8.45
CA GLY A 110 14.68 -36.88 -9.02
C GLY A 110 13.98 -37.88 -8.11
N VAL A 111 12.68 -37.72 -7.89
CA VAL A 111 11.85 -38.63 -7.09
C VAL A 111 10.97 -39.47 -8.00
N THR A 112 11.11 -40.80 -7.95
CA THR A 112 10.31 -41.73 -8.74
C THR A 112 9.04 -42.16 -8.01
N GLU A 113 7.92 -42.24 -8.75
CA GLU A 113 6.66 -42.76 -8.23
C GLU A 113 6.72 -44.28 -8.00
N LYS A 114 6.05 -44.76 -6.95
CA LYS A 114 5.86 -46.20 -6.72
C LYS A 114 4.79 -46.72 -7.69
N ARG A 115 5.16 -47.69 -8.52
CA ARG A 115 4.24 -48.37 -9.45
C ARG A 115 4.51 -49.87 -9.41
N ALA A 116 3.58 -50.70 -9.89
CA ALA A 116 3.79 -52.14 -9.97
C ALA A 116 5.15 -52.46 -10.64
N GLY A 117 6.07 -53.10 -9.91
CA GLY A 117 7.42 -53.44 -10.37
C GLY A 117 8.50 -52.36 -10.19
N HIS A 118 8.15 -51.16 -9.72
CA HIS A 118 9.09 -50.05 -9.52
C HIS A 118 8.95 -49.45 -8.12
N LEU A 119 10.05 -49.40 -7.38
CA LEU A 119 10.11 -48.82 -6.04
C LEU A 119 10.14 -47.28 -6.12
N SER A 120 9.70 -46.63 -5.04
CA SER A 120 9.89 -45.19 -4.88
C SER A 120 11.35 -44.94 -4.50
N THR A 121 12.04 -44.14 -5.29
CA THR A 121 13.47 -43.87 -5.12
C THR A 121 13.76 -42.40 -5.33
N ILE A 122 14.73 -41.91 -4.56
CA ILE A 122 15.35 -40.61 -4.77
C ILE A 122 16.69 -40.89 -5.44
N VAL A 123 16.82 -40.45 -6.69
CA VAL A 123 18.06 -40.55 -7.47
C VAL A 123 18.74 -39.20 -7.50
N VAL A 124 20.07 -39.17 -7.49
CA VAL A 124 20.85 -37.95 -7.64
C VAL A 124 21.86 -38.12 -8.76
N TYR A 125 21.93 -37.11 -9.61
CA TYR A 125 22.90 -36.98 -10.68
C TYR A 125 23.83 -35.81 -10.42
N GLU A 126 25.09 -35.94 -10.83
CA GLU A 126 26.00 -34.81 -10.94
C GLU A 126 25.69 -34.04 -12.23
N ILE A 127 25.63 -32.71 -12.11
CA ILE A 127 25.33 -31.79 -13.20
C ILE A 127 26.55 -30.93 -13.48
N ASN A 128 26.96 -30.93 -14.74
CA ASN A 128 27.91 -29.95 -15.23
C ASN A 128 27.15 -28.67 -15.58
N PRO A 129 27.47 -27.50 -14.97
CA PRO A 129 26.77 -26.25 -15.25
C PRO A 129 27.03 -25.72 -16.66
N ASP A 130 28.12 -26.15 -17.32
CA ASP A 130 28.40 -25.77 -18.71
C ASP A 130 27.37 -26.39 -19.66
N VAL A 131 26.62 -25.53 -20.35
CA VAL A 131 25.53 -25.88 -21.27
C VAL A 131 26.01 -26.72 -22.46
N GLU A 132 27.27 -26.54 -22.88
CA GLU A 132 27.86 -27.30 -23.98
C GLU A 132 28.53 -28.61 -23.52
N ALA A 133 28.63 -28.84 -22.21
CA ALA A 133 29.21 -30.06 -21.67
C ALA A 133 28.23 -31.24 -21.75
N THR A 134 28.79 -32.44 -21.94
CA THR A 134 28.01 -33.69 -21.91
C THR A 134 27.66 -34.05 -20.46
N GLN A 135 26.39 -34.38 -20.23
CA GLN A 135 25.89 -34.79 -18.91
C GLN A 135 25.96 -36.32 -18.76
N SER A 136 26.32 -36.77 -17.55
CA SER A 136 26.47 -38.20 -17.22
C SER A 136 25.12 -38.93 -17.17
N ASP A 137 25.14 -40.23 -17.47
CA ASP A 137 24.03 -41.16 -17.24
C ASP A 137 24.16 -41.89 -15.89
N GLU A 138 25.29 -41.75 -15.21
CA GLU A 138 25.55 -42.41 -13.93
C GLU A 138 24.88 -41.65 -12.78
N GLN A 139 24.17 -42.40 -11.94
CA GLN A 139 23.61 -41.90 -10.68
C GLN A 139 24.71 -41.91 -9.63
N ILE A 140 24.92 -40.78 -8.95
CA ILE A 140 25.87 -40.70 -7.84
C ILE A 140 25.26 -41.19 -6.53
N LEU A 141 23.93 -41.10 -6.41
CA LEU A 141 23.19 -41.58 -5.24
C LEU A 141 21.85 -42.17 -5.64
N ARG A 142 21.45 -43.24 -4.94
CA ARG A 142 20.14 -43.87 -5.08
C ARG A 142 19.61 -44.32 -3.73
N ILE A 143 18.62 -43.60 -3.21
CA ILE A 143 17.95 -43.87 -1.95
C ILE A 143 16.62 -44.59 -2.25
N VAL A 144 16.34 -45.69 -1.57
CA VAL A 144 15.09 -46.44 -1.71
C VAL A 144 14.18 -46.13 -0.52
N CYS A 145 12.98 -45.65 -0.80
CA CYS A 145 11.97 -45.33 0.22
C CYS A 145 11.06 -46.55 0.43
N ASP A 146 11.49 -47.49 1.28
CA ASP A 146 10.83 -48.79 1.43
C ASP A 146 9.56 -48.74 2.28
N GLU A 147 9.54 -47.94 3.35
CA GLU A 147 8.41 -47.87 4.29
C GLU A 147 7.20 -47.17 3.67
N SER A 148 7.40 -45.95 3.19
CA SER A 148 6.39 -45.11 2.57
C SER A 148 6.98 -44.40 1.36
N LYS A 149 6.21 -44.26 0.29
CA LYS A 149 6.74 -43.68 -0.95
C LYS A 149 6.99 -42.17 -0.76
N ALA A 150 8.14 -41.71 -1.24
CA ALA A 150 8.44 -40.28 -1.24
C ALA A 150 7.60 -39.57 -2.31
N THR A 151 6.99 -38.47 -1.92
CA THR A 151 6.17 -37.61 -2.80
C THR A 151 6.93 -36.36 -3.20
N VAL A 152 7.76 -35.86 -2.29
CA VAL A 152 8.62 -34.68 -2.44
C VAL A 152 9.96 -34.93 -1.80
N ALA A 153 11.01 -34.33 -2.35
CA ALA A 153 12.33 -34.29 -1.73
C ALA A 153 13.07 -33.01 -2.14
N GLY A 154 14.03 -32.60 -1.32
CA GLY A 154 14.84 -31.41 -1.56
C GLY A 154 16.21 -31.48 -0.86
N PHE A 155 17.12 -30.61 -1.27
CA PHE A 155 18.44 -30.49 -0.65
C PHE A 155 18.46 -29.42 0.45
N SER A 156 19.03 -29.74 1.62
CA SER A 156 19.31 -28.73 2.64
C SER A 156 20.45 -27.79 2.22
N TYR A 157 20.77 -26.81 3.09
CA TYR A 157 21.97 -25.99 2.92
C TYR A 157 23.22 -26.84 2.66
N LEU A 158 24.02 -26.45 1.66
CA LEU A 158 25.22 -27.15 1.16
C LEU A 158 25.01 -28.62 0.76
N ALA A 159 23.76 -29.03 0.47
CA ALA A 159 23.41 -30.42 0.22
C ALA A 159 23.91 -31.38 1.32
N LYS A 160 23.97 -30.88 2.57
CA LYS A 160 24.37 -31.69 3.74
C LYS A 160 23.39 -32.85 3.96
N TYR A 161 22.10 -32.57 3.80
CA TYR A 161 21.02 -33.53 3.92
C TYR A 161 20.12 -33.49 2.69
N ILE A 162 19.48 -34.62 2.42
CA ILE A 162 18.28 -34.71 1.58
C ILE A 162 17.11 -34.90 2.52
N ILE A 163 16.08 -34.08 2.39
CA ILE A 163 14.83 -34.21 3.16
C ILE A 163 13.75 -34.72 2.22
N SER A 164 13.01 -35.74 2.62
CA SER A 164 11.85 -36.22 1.88
C SER A 164 10.58 -36.26 2.72
N GLY A 165 9.47 -35.89 2.07
CA GLY A 165 8.12 -36.04 2.59
C GLY A 165 7.41 -37.21 1.91
N HIS A 166 6.57 -37.91 2.66
CA HIS A 166 6.03 -39.20 2.24
C HIS A 166 4.49 -39.19 2.15
N GLU A 167 3.94 -40.25 1.53
CA GLU A 167 2.49 -40.45 1.36
C GLU A 167 1.75 -40.69 2.69
N ASP A 168 2.43 -41.21 3.70
CA ASP A 168 1.88 -41.51 5.02
C ASP A 168 1.94 -40.33 6.01
N GLY A 169 2.45 -39.18 5.57
CA GLY A 169 2.59 -37.98 6.40
C GLY A 169 3.94 -37.84 7.11
N SER A 170 4.84 -38.82 6.96
CA SER A 170 6.16 -38.79 7.60
C SER A 170 7.16 -37.90 6.83
N ILE A 171 8.16 -37.41 7.57
CA ILE A 171 9.32 -36.68 7.03
C ILE A 171 10.58 -37.46 7.39
N THR A 172 11.48 -37.68 6.43
CA THR A 172 12.76 -38.36 6.67
C THR A 172 13.94 -37.50 6.23
N GLN A 173 15.05 -37.65 6.95
CA GLN A 173 16.32 -36.99 6.71
C GLN A 173 17.37 -38.03 6.33
N TRP A 174 18.01 -37.79 5.19
CA TRP A 174 19.08 -38.64 4.64
C TRP A 174 20.39 -37.86 4.60
N ASP A 175 21.51 -38.54 4.80
CA ASP A 175 22.82 -37.95 4.53
C ASP A 175 22.95 -37.63 3.04
N GLY A 176 23.25 -36.38 2.69
CA GLY A 176 23.28 -35.94 1.30
C GLY A 176 24.44 -36.52 0.47
N LYS A 177 25.44 -37.15 1.11
CA LYS A 177 26.58 -37.77 0.43
C LYS A 177 26.45 -39.29 0.35
N THR A 178 26.04 -39.94 1.44
CA THR A 178 25.97 -41.40 1.53
C THR A 178 24.58 -41.96 1.24
N GLY A 179 23.53 -41.15 1.41
CA GLY A 179 22.12 -41.57 1.33
C GLY A 179 21.67 -42.46 2.48
N GLU A 180 22.44 -42.54 3.57
CA GLU A 180 22.03 -43.25 4.77
C GLU A 180 20.89 -42.50 5.47
N LEU A 181 19.91 -43.26 6.00
CA LEU A 181 18.83 -42.70 6.80
C LEU A 181 19.39 -42.22 8.14
N LEU A 182 19.19 -40.95 8.46
CA LEU A 182 19.67 -40.34 9.71
C LEU A 182 18.56 -40.24 10.76
N SER A 183 17.39 -39.77 10.35
CA SER A 183 16.25 -39.55 11.25
C SER A 183 14.92 -39.58 10.48
N SER A 184 13.84 -39.90 11.19
CA SER A 184 12.47 -39.91 10.67
C SER A 184 11.53 -39.30 11.71
N ASN A 185 10.61 -38.44 11.26
CA ASN A 185 9.51 -37.91 12.05
C ASN A 185 8.18 -38.40 11.46
N TYR A 186 7.57 -39.39 12.12
CA TYR A 186 6.29 -39.98 11.72
C TYR A 186 5.08 -39.20 12.25
N ASP A 187 5.29 -38.30 13.22
CA ASP A 187 4.24 -37.48 13.83
C ASP A 187 4.15 -36.07 13.20
N ALA A 188 4.86 -35.85 12.09
CA ALA A 188 4.85 -34.57 11.39
C ALA A 188 3.44 -34.23 10.93
N HIS A 189 2.80 -35.07 10.12
CA HIS A 189 1.40 -34.93 9.69
C HIS A 189 0.53 -36.08 10.21
N GLU A 190 -0.80 -35.95 10.09
CA GLU A 190 -1.71 -37.05 10.43
C GLU A 190 -1.35 -38.33 9.66
N ALA A 191 -1.44 -39.49 10.33
CA ALA A 191 -1.11 -40.77 9.72
C ALA A 191 -1.95 -41.02 8.46
N ASP A 192 -1.31 -41.55 7.42
CA ASP A 192 -1.90 -41.80 6.09
C ASP A 192 -2.36 -40.53 5.35
N MET A 193 -1.91 -39.34 5.78
CA MET A 193 -2.20 -38.08 5.10
C MET A 193 -0.98 -37.53 4.36
N GLN A 194 -1.01 -37.69 3.05
CA GLN A 194 0.07 -37.34 2.13
C GLN A 194 0.59 -35.91 2.27
N ILE A 195 1.93 -35.79 2.37
CA ILE A 195 2.65 -34.54 2.15
C ILE A 195 2.65 -34.22 0.65
N THR A 196 2.12 -33.04 0.30
CA THR A 196 1.89 -32.61 -1.08
C THR A 196 2.97 -31.69 -1.62
N ASP A 197 3.62 -30.90 -0.75
CA ASP A 197 4.69 -29.98 -1.13
C ASP A 197 5.70 -29.80 0.01
N LEU A 198 6.92 -29.46 -0.38
CA LEU A 198 8.02 -29.07 0.50
C LEU A 198 8.74 -27.88 -0.14
N GLN A 199 8.86 -26.79 0.62
CA GLN A 199 9.58 -25.60 0.19
C GLN A 199 10.51 -25.07 1.29
N TRP A 200 11.68 -24.63 0.88
CA TRP A 200 12.76 -24.20 1.77
C TRP A 200 12.60 -22.75 2.22
N ALA A 201 13.08 -22.47 3.43
CA ALA A 201 13.46 -21.10 3.80
C ALA A 201 14.62 -20.62 2.93
N PRO A 202 14.84 -19.29 2.78
CA PRO A 202 15.94 -18.76 1.97
C PRO A 202 17.33 -19.26 2.35
N ASP A 203 17.55 -19.54 3.64
CA ASP A 203 18.81 -20.08 4.18
C ASP A 203 18.87 -21.62 4.18
N ARG A 204 17.76 -22.30 3.86
CA ARG A 204 17.57 -23.75 3.89
C ARG A 204 17.88 -24.40 5.26
N THR A 205 17.73 -23.66 6.36
CA THR A 205 17.89 -24.19 7.73
C THR A 205 16.58 -24.74 8.31
N TYR A 206 15.44 -24.30 7.78
CA TYR A 206 14.11 -24.85 8.03
C TYR A 206 13.34 -24.89 6.72
N PHE A 207 12.23 -25.63 6.71
CA PHE A 207 11.35 -25.77 5.54
C PHE A 207 9.89 -25.81 5.98
N ILE A 208 9.00 -25.61 5.02
CA ILE A 208 7.55 -25.77 5.21
C ILE A 208 7.05 -26.97 4.42
N THR A 209 6.18 -27.76 5.04
CA THR A 209 5.43 -28.84 4.40
C THR A 209 3.96 -28.47 4.29
N ALA A 210 3.29 -28.96 3.25
CA ALA A 210 1.83 -28.91 3.10
C ALA A 210 1.28 -30.34 3.04
N SER A 211 0.11 -30.58 3.63
CA SER A 211 -0.52 -31.90 3.60
C SER A 211 -2.03 -31.84 3.35
N LYS A 212 -2.56 -32.99 2.92
CA LYS A 212 -3.99 -33.22 2.78
C LYS A 212 -4.73 -33.21 4.13
N ASP A 213 -4.02 -33.30 5.26
CA ASP A 213 -4.58 -33.17 6.61
C ASP A 213 -5.04 -31.74 6.96
N LYS A 214 -4.95 -30.82 5.99
CA LYS A 214 -5.33 -29.40 6.10
C LYS A 214 -4.36 -28.58 6.96
N THR A 215 -3.18 -29.12 7.25
CA THR A 215 -2.13 -28.41 7.97
C THR A 215 -0.92 -28.17 7.09
N ALA A 216 -0.26 -27.04 7.34
CA ALA A 216 1.10 -26.80 6.90
C ALA A 216 2.00 -26.65 8.12
N LYS A 217 3.23 -27.13 8.03
CA LYS A 217 4.13 -27.21 9.20
C LYS A 217 5.50 -26.68 8.87
N LEU A 218 6.01 -25.83 9.76
CA LEU A 218 7.38 -25.35 9.71
C LEU A 218 8.25 -26.33 10.49
N VAL A 219 9.28 -26.86 9.87
CA VAL A 219 10.10 -27.95 10.42
C VAL A 219 11.57 -27.57 10.37
N ASP A 220 12.28 -27.81 11.47
CA ASP A 220 13.72 -27.63 11.55
C ASP A 220 14.47 -28.72 10.79
N VAL A 221 15.52 -28.35 10.06
CA VAL A 221 16.26 -29.32 9.24
C VAL A 221 17.09 -30.28 10.06
N GLU A 222 17.72 -29.83 11.15
CA GLU A 222 18.67 -30.66 11.89
C GLU A 222 17.96 -31.67 12.79
N THR A 223 16.90 -31.24 13.46
CA THR A 223 16.16 -32.03 14.46
C THR A 223 14.93 -32.74 13.89
N LEU A 224 14.38 -32.26 12.76
CA LEU A 224 13.05 -32.61 12.25
C LEU A 224 11.89 -32.24 13.20
N ASP A 225 12.13 -31.37 14.18
CA ASP A 225 11.08 -30.90 15.08
C ASP A 225 10.12 -29.94 14.36
N VAL A 226 8.82 -30.10 14.63
CA VAL A 226 7.79 -29.17 14.14
C VAL A 226 7.85 -27.89 14.98
N LEU A 227 8.36 -26.82 14.38
CA LEU A 227 8.48 -25.50 14.99
C LEU A 227 7.12 -24.79 15.10
N LYS A 228 6.32 -24.87 14.04
CA LYS A 228 5.01 -24.20 13.93
C LYS A 228 4.04 -25.03 13.09
N SER A 229 2.75 -24.92 13.39
CA SER A 229 1.66 -25.55 12.64
C SER A 229 0.62 -24.50 12.26
N TYR A 230 0.22 -24.49 10.99
CA TYR A 230 -0.78 -23.60 10.41
C TYR A 230 -1.96 -24.42 9.94
N VAL A 231 -3.14 -24.16 10.51
CA VAL A 231 -4.35 -24.98 10.27
C VAL A 231 -5.27 -24.26 9.30
N ALA A 232 -5.59 -24.90 8.19
CA ALA A 232 -6.58 -24.45 7.21
C ALA A 232 -7.89 -25.24 7.32
N ASP A 233 -8.97 -24.70 6.75
CA ASP A 233 -10.28 -25.39 6.69
C ASP A 233 -10.44 -26.29 5.45
N THR A 234 -9.42 -26.34 4.57
CA THR A 234 -9.38 -27.15 3.35
C THR A 234 -8.05 -27.88 3.20
N PRO A 235 -8.01 -29.06 2.54
CA PRO A 235 -6.76 -29.76 2.26
C PRO A 235 -5.78 -28.87 1.49
N LEU A 236 -4.49 -28.96 1.82
CA LEU A 236 -3.44 -28.17 1.20
C LEU A 236 -2.73 -28.95 0.11
N ASN A 237 -2.40 -28.25 -0.98
CA ASN A 237 -1.60 -28.76 -2.08
C ASN A 237 -0.18 -28.19 -2.08
N SER A 238 0.00 -26.99 -1.52
CA SER A 238 1.27 -26.29 -1.53
C SER A 238 1.36 -25.27 -0.39
N ALA A 239 2.58 -25.03 0.08
CA ALA A 239 2.88 -24.00 1.07
C ALA A 239 4.26 -23.40 0.78
N ALA A 240 4.40 -22.10 0.97
CA ALA A 240 5.63 -21.37 0.69
C ALA A 240 5.97 -20.38 1.81
N ILE A 241 7.27 -20.20 2.08
CA ILE A 241 7.78 -19.23 3.05
C ILE A 241 8.11 -17.92 2.33
N THR A 242 7.75 -16.78 2.90
CA THR A 242 8.11 -15.48 2.33
C THR A 242 9.48 -15.02 2.85
N PRO A 243 10.38 -14.50 1.99
CA PRO A 243 11.77 -14.22 2.37
C PRO A 243 11.97 -12.91 3.16
N VAL A 244 11.14 -11.90 2.93
CA VAL A 244 11.28 -10.55 3.54
C VAL A 244 10.40 -10.37 4.77
N LYS A 245 9.16 -10.85 4.69
CA LYS A 245 8.19 -10.76 5.79
C LYS A 245 8.09 -12.10 6.50
N ASP A 246 7.76 -12.09 7.78
CA ASP A 246 7.56 -13.30 8.57
C ASP A 246 6.18 -13.89 8.31
N TYR A 247 5.89 -14.23 7.06
CA TYR A 247 4.64 -14.87 6.65
C TYR A 247 4.90 -16.22 5.96
N VAL A 248 3.83 -16.99 5.85
CA VAL A 248 3.74 -18.18 5.01
C VAL A 248 2.47 -18.11 4.18
N ILE A 249 2.53 -18.62 2.96
CA ILE A 249 1.40 -18.65 2.03
C ILE A 249 1.00 -20.09 1.80
N LEU A 250 -0.27 -20.41 2.06
CA LEU A 250 -0.85 -21.74 1.90
C LEU A 250 -1.81 -21.75 0.70
N GLY A 251 -1.70 -22.77 -0.15
CA GLY A 251 -2.56 -22.99 -1.31
C GLY A 251 -3.17 -24.39 -1.29
N GLY A 252 -4.45 -24.47 -1.62
CA GLY A 252 -5.16 -25.74 -1.69
C GLY A 252 -6.60 -25.60 -2.17
N GLY A 253 -7.44 -26.52 -1.72
CA GLY A 253 -8.87 -26.55 -2.06
C GLY A 253 -9.42 -27.98 -2.11
N GLN A 254 -10.74 -28.10 -1.99
CA GLN A 254 -11.45 -29.37 -2.19
C GLN A 254 -11.49 -29.72 -3.68
N ALA A 255 -11.52 -31.01 -4.02
CA ALA A 255 -11.57 -31.41 -5.42
C ALA A 255 -12.84 -30.86 -6.09
N ALA A 256 -12.72 -30.39 -7.33
CA ALA A 256 -13.83 -29.77 -8.06
C ALA A 256 -15.05 -30.71 -8.23
N MET A 257 -14.83 -32.03 -8.20
CA MET A 257 -15.89 -33.04 -8.25
C MET A 257 -16.77 -33.05 -7.00
N ASP A 258 -16.23 -32.70 -5.83
CA ASP A 258 -16.97 -32.70 -4.56
C ASP A 258 -17.83 -31.43 -4.38
N VAL A 259 -17.56 -30.40 -5.18
CA VAL A 259 -18.23 -29.08 -5.12
C VAL A 259 -19.50 -29.04 -5.99
N THR A 260 -19.62 -29.90 -7.02
CA THR A 260 -20.77 -29.89 -7.94
C THR A 260 -22.04 -30.55 -7.37
N THR A 261 -21.95 -31.24 -6.23
CA THR A 261 -23.04 -32.03 -5.64
C THR A 261 -23.74 -31.38 -4.44
N THR A 262 -23.25 -30.26 -3.92
CA THR A 262 -23.84 -29.58 -2.74
C THR A 262 -24.30 -28.16 -3.07
N SER A 263 -25.43 -27.74 -2.49
CA SER A 263 -26.08 -26.44 -2.69
C SER A 263 -25.27 -25.21 -2.23
N ALA A 264 -24.08 -25.41 -1.64
CA ALA A 264 -23.14 -24.36 -1.29
C ALA A 264 -22.26 -24.00 -2.49
N ARG A 265 -22.76 -23.13 -3.37
CA ARG A 265 -21.99 -22.56 -4.48
C ARG A 265 -20.88 -21.64 -3.96
N GLN A 266 -19.67 -22.17 -3.78
CA GLN A 266 -18.36 -21.55 -4.04
C GLN A 266 -17.26 -22.46 -3.44
N GLY A 267 -16.45 -23.09 -4.29
CA GLY A 267 -15.24 -23.77 -3.80
C GLY A 267 -14.29 -22.74 -3.19
N LYS A 268 -13.82 -22.99 -1.96
CA LYS A 268 -12.88 -22.12 -1.22
C LYS A 268 -11.47 -22.19 -1.82
N PHE A 269 -11.29 -21.63 -3.02
CA PHE A 269 -10.03 -21.65 -3.78
C PHE A 269 -9.24 -20.36 -3.56
N GLU A 270 -8.63 -20.27 -2.38
CA GLU A 270 -7.99 -19.05 -1.88
C GLU A 270 -6.54 -19.34 -1.51
N ALA A 271 -5.62 -18.41 -1.83
CA ALA A 271 -4.31 -18.39 -1.20
C ALA A 271 -4.46 -17.75 0.18
N ARG A 272 -3.91 -18.39 1.22
CA ARG A 272 -4.05 -17.93 2.61
C ARG A 272 -2.71 -17.48 3.15
N PHE A 273 -2.70 -16.35 3.81
CA PHE A 273 -1.52 -15.78 4.43
C PHE A 273 -1.63 -16.01 5.92
N TYR A 274 -0.59 -16.60 6.50
CA TYR A 274 -0.43 -16.74 7.94
C TYR A 274 0.83 -16.03 8.39
N HIS A 275 0.80 -15.48 9.60
CA HIS A 275 2.01 -15.04 10.26
C HIS A 275 2.88 -16.24 10.64
N LYS A 276 4.12 -16.29 10.17
CA LYS A 276 5.06 -17.41 10.36
C LYS A 276 5.29 -17.69 11.85
N ILE A 277 5.48 -16.65 12.66
CA ILE A 277 5.79 -16.80 14.10
C ILE A 277 4.53 -17.05 14.95
N PHE A 278 3.47 -16.26 14.77
CA PHE A 278 2.26 -16.33 15.57
C PHE A 278 1.27 -17.41 15.12
N ALA A 279 1.44 -17.95 13.91
CA ALA A 279 0.54 -18.94 13.31
C ALA A 279 -0.92 -18.48 13.17
N GLU A 280 -1.14 -17.17 13.10
CA GLU A 280 -2.44 -16.55 12.89
C GLU A 280 -2.67 -16.23 11.42
N GLU A 281 -3.90 -16.41 10.95
CA GLU A 281 -4.28 -16.06 9.59
C GLU A 281 -4.42 -14.54 9.46
N ILE A 282 -3.68 -13.93 8.52
CA ILE A 282 -3.64 -12.47 8.32
C ILE A 282 -4.37 -12.01 7.06
N GLY A 283 -4.72 -12.94 6.17
CA GLY A 283 -5.48 -12.57 4.96
C GLY A 283 -5.69 -13.72 3.98
N ARG A 284 -6.62 -13.51 3.05
CA ARG A 284 -6.94 -14.43 1.97
C ARG A 284 -7.00 -13.72 0.63
N VAL A 285 -6.58 -14.42 -0.42
CA VAL A 285 -6.61 -13.92 -1.79
C VAL A 285 -7.44 -14.86 -2.64
N ARG A 286 -8.58 -14.35 -3.10
CA ARG A 286 -9.50 -15.03 -4.01
C ARG A 286 -9.07 -14.83 -5.46
N GLY A 287 -9.50 -15.72 -6.35
CA GLY A 287 -9.40 -15.49 -7.80
C GLY A 287 -9.25 -16.75 -8.64
N HIS A 288 -8.89 -17.88 -8.03
CA HIS A 288 -8.85 -19.18 -8.71
C HIS A 288 -10.26 -19.77 -8.84
N PHE A 289 -10.52 -20.45 -9.96
CA PHE A 289 -11.79 -21.14 -10.22
C PHE A 289 -11.75 -22.64 -9.87
N GLY A 290 -10.58 -23.12 -9.43
CA GLY A 290 -10.34 -24.47 -8.94
C GLY A 290 -9.24 -24.48 -7.88
N PRO A 291 -8.92 -25.63 -7.27
CA PRO A 291 -7.86 -25.73 -6.26
C PRO A 291 -6.55 -25.12 -6.74
N LEU A 292 -5.87 -24.43 -5.81
CA LEU A 292 -4.50 -23.99 -6.05
C LEU A 292 -3.61 -25.23 -5.93
N ASN A 293 -2.90 -25.59 -6.99
CA ASN A 293 -2.03 -26.77 -7.00
C ASN A 293 -0.62 -26.43 -6.53
N TYR A 294 -0.15 -25.20 -6.80
CA TYR A 294 1.17 -24.76 -6.39
C TYR A 294 1.21 -23.26 -6.10
N VAL A 295 2.00 -22.87 -5.10
CA VAL A 295 2.27 -21.47 -4.75
C VAL A 295 3.79 -21.28 -4.73
N ALA A 296 4.29 -20.23 -5.36
CA ALA A 296 5.70 -19.86 -5.31
C ALA A 296 5.85 -18.38 -4.97
N VAL A 297 6.87 -18.04 -4.19
CA VAL A 297 7.14 -16.67 -3.76
C VAL A 297 8.38 -16.15 -4.47
N HIS A 298 8.35 -14.88 -4.86
CA HIS A 298 9.50 -14.19 -5.44
C HIS A 298 10.69 -14.19 -4.46
N PRO A 299 11.94 -14.44 -4.90
CA PRO A 299 13.10 -14.55 -4.00
C PRO A 299 13.37 -13.30 -3.14
N GLN A 300 13.04 -12.13 -3.68
CA GLN A 300 13.11 -10.83 -3.00
C GLN A 300 11.81 -10.46 -2.25
N GLY A 301 10.81 -11.34 -2.22
CA GLY A 301 9.57 -11.16 -1.46
C GLY A 301 8.65 -10.05 -1.98
N THR A 302 8.80 -9.64 -3.24
CA THR A 302 8.03 -8.55 -3.87
C THR A 302 6.72 -9.00 -4.53
N SER A 303 6.61 -10.28 -4.85
CA SER A 303 5.42 -10.89 -5.45
C SER A 303 5.30 -12.35 -5.05
N TYR A 304 4.15 -12.96 -5.36
CA TYR A 304 4.00 -14.41 -5.38
C TYR A 304 3.16 -14.82 -6.59
N CYS A 305 3.36 -16.05 -7.06
CA CYS A 305 2.54 -16.63 -8.10
C CYS A 305 1.86 -17.91 -7.62
N SER A 306 0.73 -18.23 -8.24
CA SER A 306 -0.06 -19.42 -7.91
C SER A 306 -0.59 -20.06 -9.18
N GLY A 307 -0.44 -21.38 -9.29
CA GLY A 307 -0.95 -22.19 -10.39
C GLY A 307 -2.21 -22.93 -9.96
N GLY A 308 -3.30 -22.77 -10.70
CA GLY A 308 -4.59 -23.39 -10.41
C GLY A 308 -4.87 -24.65 -11.23
N GLU A 309 -5.79 -25.48 -10.74
CA GLU A 309 -6.39 -26.57 -11.54
C GLU A 309 -7.15 -26.01 -12.76
N ASP A 310 -7.50 -24.72 -12.75
CA ASP A 310 -8.16 -24.00 -13.83
C ASP A 310 -7.26 -23.68 -15.03
N GLY A 311 -5.97 -24.01 -14.98
CA GLY A 311 -5.04 -23.85 -16.10
C GLY A 311 -4.33 -22.50 -16.16
N TYR A 312 -4.57 -21.60 -15.20
CA TYR A 312 -3.97 -20.27 -15.20
C TYR A 312 -2.90 -20.13 -14.12
N VAL A 313 -1.87 -19.35 -14.44
CA VAL A 313 -0.94 -18.81 -13.44
C VAL A 313 -1.39 -17.39 -13.09
N ARG A 314 -1.48 -17.10 -11.80
CA ARG A 314 -1.80 -15.75 -11.29
C ARG A 314 -0.61 -15.20 -10.54
N VAL A 315 -0.05 -14.10 -11.04
CA VAL A 315 1.10 -13.39 -10.44
C VAL A 315 0.58 -12.18 -9.70
N HIS A 316 0.84 -12.09 -8.41
CA HIS A 316 0.38 -11.00 -7.56
C HIS A 316 1.59 -10.23 -7.03
N HIS A 317 1.64 -8.93 -7.34
CA HIS A 317 2.65 -8.03 -6.79
C HIS A 317 2.16 -7.49 -5.45
N PHE A 318 3.00 -7.57 -4.43
CA PHE A 318 2.63 -7.08 -3.10
C PHE A 318 2.64 -5.55 -3.11
N ASP A 319 1.56 -4.97 -2.59
CA ASP A 319 1.45 -3.54 -2.37
C ASP A 319 2.09 -3.17 -1.03
N LYS A 320 2.41 -1.88 -0.84
CA LYS A 320 3.01 -1.37 0.40
C LYS A 320 2.37 -1.88 1.71
N PRO A 321 1.03 -1.99 1.85
CA PRO A 321 0.40 -2.51 3.08
C PRO A 321 0.87 -3.90 3.52
N TYR A 322 1.23 -4.77 2.58
CA TYR A 322 1.78 -6.08 2.91
C TYR A 322 3.11 -5.98 3.67
N PHE A 323 3.95 -5.02 3.29
CA PHE A 323 5.25 -4.77 3.92
C PHE A 323 5.13 -4.00 5.24
N ASP A 324 4.17 -3.06 5.30
CA ASP A 324 3.96 -2.20 6.46
C ASP A 324 3.25 -2.92 7.61
N PHE A 325 2.47 -3.97 7.33
CA PHE A 325 1.81 -4.76 8.38
C PHE A 325 2.83 -5.35 9.37
N LYS A 326 2.62 -5.09 10.65
CA LYS A 326 3.39 -5.62 11.79
C LYS A 326 2.47 -5.67 13.00
N TYR A 327 2.56 -6.74 13.78
CA TYR A 327 1.92 -6.83 15.09
C TYR A 327 2.55 -5.84 16.08
N GLU A 328 1.81 -5.48 17.13
CA GLU A 328 2.30 -4.55 18.16
C GLU A 328 3.62 -5.01 18.77
N VAL A 329 3.73 -6.31 19.10
CA VAL A 329 4.95 -6.90 19.67
C VAL A 329 6.17 -6.81 18.74
N GLU A 330 5.96 -6.85 17.42
CA GLU A 330 7.05 -6.69 16.45
C GLU A 330 7.51 -5.24 16.36
N ARG A 331 6.55 -4.29 16.41
CA ARG A 331 6.85 -2.85 16.46
C ARG A 331 7.61 -2.49 17.73
N GLU A 332 7.23 -3.07 18.86
CA GLU A 332 7.93 -2.88 20.14
C GLU A 332 9.35 -3.46 20.11
N ALA A 333 9.54 -4.65 19.52
CA ALA A 333 10.85 -5.25 19.34
C ALA A 333 11.77 -4.39 18.46
N ASP A 334 11.25 -3.87 17.35
CA ASP A 334 11.98 -2.93 16.48
C ASP A 334 12.38 -1.66 17.23
N GLN A 335 11.49 -1.11 18.06
CA GLN A 335 11.77 0.08 18.86
C GLN A 335 12.84 -0.19 19.92
N GLN A 336 12.80 -1.35 20.59
CA GLN A 336 13.81 -1.75 21.56
C GLN A 336 15.17 -1.96 20.88
N GLN A 337 15.19 -2.57 19.69
CA GLN A 337 16.41 -2.77 18.91
C GLN A 337 16.98 -1.43 18.43
N ALA A 338 16.15 -0.50 17.96
CA ALA A 338 16.56 0.86 17.59
C ALA A 338 17.14 1.62 18.80
N ASN A 339 16.50 1.55 19.96
CA ASN A 339 16.99 2.14 21.21
C ASN A 339 18.32 1.52 21.67
N PHE A 340 18.50 0.21 21.50
CA PHE A 340 19.74 -0.49 21.81
C PHE A 340 20.88 -0.03 20.87
N HIS A 341 20.65 0.00 19.56
CA HIS A 341 21.61 0.51 18.58
C HIS A 341 21.98 1.97 18.83
N PHE A 342 21.01 2.81 19.18
CA PHE A 342 21.24 4.21 19.56
C PHE A 342 22.12 4.31 20.82
N THR A 343 21.78 3.56 21.88
CA THR A 343 22.56 3.54 23.13
C THR A 343 23.98 3.05 22.88
N PHE A 344 24.15 2.03 22.05
CA PHE A 344 25.47 1.48 21.70
C PHE A 344 26.30 2.48 20.88
N ALA A 345 25.68 3.18 19.92
CA ALA A 345 26.33 4.25 19.18
C ALA A 345 26.76 5.41 20.09
N VAL A 346 25.92 5.81 21.05
CA VAL A 346 26.26 6.84 22.06
C VAL A 346 27.43 6.39 22.93
N ILE A 347 27.46 5.13 23.39
CA ILE A 347 28.57 4.55 24.17
C ILE A 347 29.88 4.52 23.36
N ILE A 348 29.81 4.12 22.09
CA ILE A 348 30.98 4.12 21.19
C ILE A 348 31.50 5.55 21.00
N LEU A 349 30.60 6.52 20.76
CA LEU A 349 30.97 7.93 20.57
C LEU A 349 31.53 8.58 21.84
N THR A 350 31.00 8.26 23.03
CA THR A 350 31.55 8.73 24.31
C THR A 350 32.89 8.08 24.64
N LYS A 351 33.10 6.81 24.30
CA LYS A 351 34.42 6.18 24.42
C LYS A 351 35.43 6.76 23.43
N LEU A 352 35.02 7.01 22.18
CA LEU A 352 35.90 7.62 21.16
C LEU A 352 36.27 9.06 21.52
N SER A 353 35.33 9.85 22.04
CA SER A 353 35.62 11.22 22.50
C SER A 353 36.54 11.22 23.73
N SER A 354 36.35 10.30 24.68
CA SER A 354 37.22 10.13 25.85
C SER A 354 38.65 9.69 25.46
N VAL A 355 38.79 8.81 24.45
CA VAL A 355 40.11 8.40 23.91
C VAL A 355 40.80 9.56 23.15
N MET A 356 40.05 10.41 22.43
CA MET A 356 40.61 11.60 21.79
C MET A 356 41.03 12.69 22.79
N LEU A 357 40.31 12.86 23.89
CA LEU A 357 40.61 13.85 24.94
C LEU A 357 41.80 13.44 25.83
N THR A 358 42.17 12.16 25.88
CA THR A 358 43.26 11.63 26.72
C THR A 358 44.56 11.36 25.96
N SER A 359 44.56 11.45 24.63
CA SER A 359 45.74 11.23 23.79
C SER A 359 46.46 12.54 23.45
N SER A 360 47.58 12.83 24.13
CA SER A 360 48.49 13.94 23.83
C SER A 360 49.51 13.66 22.71
N LYS A 361 49.28 12.66 21.86
CA LYS A 361 50.17 12.34 20.72
C LYS A 361 49.43 12.42 19.38
N PRO A 362 50.04 13.00 18.32
CA PRO A 362 49.42 13.09 17.01
C PRO A 362 49.43 11.71 16.34
N TYR A 363 48.27 11.04 16.29
CA TYR A 363 48.10 9.82 15.51
C TYR A 363 47.86 10.17 14.04
N LYS A 364 48.81 9.82 13.16
CA LYS A 364 48.59 9.73 11.72
C LYS A 364 47.95 8.38 11.42
N TYR A 365 46.67 8.35 11.07
CA TYR A 365 46.07 7.17 10.44
C TYR A 365 46.35 7.20 8.94
N ARG A 366 46.84 6.08 8.40
CA ARG A 366 47.08 5.85 6.98
C ARG A 366 46.07 4.79 6.53
N ILE A 367 45.06 5.19 5.77
CA ILE A 367 44.17 4.28 5.03
C ILE A 367 44.25 4.71 3.57
N PHE A 368 44.68 3.81 2.69
CA PHE A 368 44.76 3.96 1.22
C PHE A 368 45.33 5.27 0.67
N GLY A 369 46.50 5.69 1.14
CA GLY A 369 47.45 6.46 0.31
C GLY A 369 47.10 7.90 -0.10
N ILE A 370 46.00 8.51 0.35
CA ILE A 370 45.68 9.92 0.04
C ILE A 370 45.51 10.71 1.34
N GLY A 371 46.30 11.78 1.49
CA GLY A 371 46.21 12.70 2.62
C GLY A 371 45.14 13.76 2.38
N ILE A 372 44.17 13.87 3.29
CA ILE A 372 43.19 14.97 3.31
C ILE A 372 43.21 15.61 4.70
N SER A 373 43.37 16.93 4.73
CA SER A 373 43.32 17.77 5.92
C SER A 373 42.12 18.73 5.83
N ALA A 374 41.02 18.43 6.52
CA ALA A 374 39.97 19.37 6.96
C ALA A 374 39.04 18.65 7.95
N PRO A 375 38.42 19.34 8.92
CA PRO A 375 38.15 18.76 10.23
C PRO A 375 36.84 17.97 10.27
N ILE A 376 36.94 16.77 10.82
CA ILE A 376 35.85 15.85 11.18
C ILE A 376 34.74 16.52 12.01
N PHE A 377 35.05 17.66 12.63
CA PHE A 377 34.13 18.50 13.39
C PHE A 377 32.93 19.05 12.55
N LEU A 378 33.14 19.38 11.28
CA LEU A 378 32.07 19.84 10.39
C LEU A 378 31.14 18.69 9.96
N LEU A 379 31.71 17.49 9.78
CA LEU A 379 30.94 16.28 9.47
C LEU A 379 30.09 15.82 10.65
N SER A 380 30.59 15.96 11.88
CA SER A 380 29.80 15.68 13.08
C SER A 380 28.66 16.67 13.29
N ILE A 381 28.84 17.95 12.95
CA ILE A 381 27.75 18.95 13.03
C ILE A 381 26.70 18.70 11.95
N LEU A 382 27.11 18.38 10.72
CA LEU A 382 26.20 17.99 9.63
C LEU A 382 25.45 16.68 9.94
N LEU A 383 26.10 15.72 10.59
CA LEU A 383 25.47 14.46 11.02
C LEU A 383 24.52 14.68 12.20
N ILE A 384 24.83 15.57 13.14
CA ILE A 384 23.91 15.97 14.22
C ILE A 384 22.72 16.74 13.65
N PHE A 385 22.91 17.60 12.66
CA PHE A 385 21.82 18.30 11.96
C PHE A 385 20.95 17.31 11.16
N TYR A 386 21.57 16.35 10.48
CA TYR A 386 20.89 15.28 9.75
C TYR A 386 20.14 14.32 10.69
N LEU A 387 20.73 13.98 11.85
CA LEU A 387 20.10 13.15 12.88
C LEU A 387 19.00 13.90 13.64
N HIS A 388 19.09 15.23 13.80
CA HIS A 388 18.02 16.05 14.36
C HIS A 388 16.83 16.17 13.40
N ILE A 389 17.09 16.24 12.09
CA ILE A 389 16.06 16.16 11.04
C ILE A 389 15.44 14.74 10.96
N MET A 390 16.21 13.68 11.27
CA MET A 390 15.68 12.32 11.37
C MET A 390 14.94 12.06 12.70
N SER A 391 15.23 12.80 13.77
CA SER A 391 14.54 12.68 15.07
C SER A 391 13.22 13.44 15.14
N SER A 392 12.82 14.18 14.10
CA SER A 392 11.47 14.79 14.01
C SER A 392 10.43 13.87 13.37
N ASN A 393 10.80 12.63 13.00
CA ASN A 393 9.85 11.57 12.62
C ASN A 393 9.47 10.72 13.86
N ASP A 394 8.94 11.37 14.89
CA ASP A 394 8.15 10.68 15.91
C ASP A 394 6.85 10.20 15.23
N SER A 395 6.76 8.91 14.89
CA SER A 395 5.51 8.27 14.43
C SER A 395 4.49 8.05 15.57
N HIS A 396 4.49 8.95 16.55
CA HIS A 396 3.56 8.97 17.68
C HIS A 396 2.63 10.19 17.66
N GLY A 397 2.71 11.05 16.63
CA GLY A 397 1.77 12.13 16.41
C GLY A 397 0.49 11.68 15.69
N ILE A 398 -0.61 12.41 15.90
CA ILE A 398 -1.75 12.44 14.97
C ILE A 398 -1.18 12.64 13.54
N PRO A 399 -1.73 12.03 12.48
CA PRO A 399 -1.30 12.27 11.11
C PRO A 399 -1.67 13.69 10.66
N VAL A 400 -1.01 14.67 11.27
CA VAL A 400 -0.88 16.04 10.80
C VAL A 400 0.60 16.15 10.47
N PRO A 401 0.99 16.36 9.20
CA PRO A 401 2.40 16.56 8.91
C PRO A 401 2.90 17.70 9.79
N ALA A 402 3.98 17.42 10.50
CA ALA A 402 4.55 18.27 11.52
C ALA A 402 4.93 19.62 10.90
N ALA A 403 4.01 20.57 10.91
CA ALA A 403 4.40 21.97 10.92
C ALA A 403 5.34 22.13 12.13
N PRO A 404 6.49 22.80 12.00
CA PRO A 404 7.42 22.96 13.10
C PRO A 404 6.67 23.49 14.32
N PRO A 405 6.84 22.88 15.50
CA PRO A 405 6.06 23.23 16.68
C PRO A 405 6.24 24.73 16.94
N ARG A 406 5.13 25.47 16.85
CA ARG A 406 5.10 26.88 17.20
C ARG A 406 4.91 27.01 18.70
N ASP A 407 5.64 27.93 19.28
CA ASP A 407 5.45 28.39 20.66
C ASP A 407 4.25 29.35 20.80
N PHE A 408 3.42 29.50 19.75
CA PHE A 408 2.20 30.30 19.75
C PHE A 408 1.15 29.71 18.81
N HIS A 409 -0.10 30.12 18.99
CA HIS A 409 -1.21 29.89 18.07
C HIS A 409 -2.13 31.11 18.02
N TYR A 410 -3.09 31.16 17.09
CA TYR A 410 -4.11 32.20 17.08
C TYR A 410 -5.40 31.75 17.76
N ARG A 411 -5.92 32.63 18.61
CA ARG A 411 -7.31 32.61 19.06
C ARG A 411 -8.15 33.40 18.08
N TYR A 412 -9.14 32.75 17.48
CA TYR A 412 -10.03 33.38 16.51
C TYR A 412 -11.32 33.85 17.17
N THR A 413 -11.83 34.99 16.70
CA THR A 413 -13.15 35.52 17.08
C THR A 413 -13.88 35.99 15.83
N VAL A 414 -15.03 35.37 15.56
CA VAL A 414 -15.95 35.78 14.49
C VAL A 414 -16.57 37.14 14.82
N GLN A 415 -16.46 38.07 13.88
CA GLN A 415 -17.03 39.41 14.01
C GLN A 415 -18.51 39.38 13.61
N LYS A 416 -19.38 39.25 14.62
CA LYS A 416 -20.85 39.24 14.49
C LYS A 416 -21.40 40.59 13.98
N GLY A 417 -22.62 40.56 13.47
CA GLY A 417 -23.35 41.67 12.89
C GLY A 417 -22.83 42.11 11.52
N VAL A 418 -22.02 41.29 10.85
CA VAL A 418 -21.46 41.60 9.52
C VAL A 418 -22.06 40.70 8.46
N PHE A 419 -22.10 39.39 8.72
CA PHE A 419 -22.61 38.40 7.79
C PHE A 419 -23.74 37.58 8.43
N LEU A 420 -24.84 37.40 7.71
CA LEU A 420 -26.03 36.68 8.16
C LEU A 420 -25.68 35.27 8.66
N GLN A 421 -24.87 34.52 7.91
CA GLN A 421 -24.44 33.17 8.26
C GLN A 421 -23.71 33.08 9.60
N SER A 422 -23.12 34.18 10.08
CA SER A 422 -22.47 34.25 11.38
C SER A 422 -23.44 34.53 12.51
N GLU A 423 -24.67 34.95 12.25
CA GLU A 423 -25.68 35.19 13.28
C GLU A 423 -26.36 33.88 13.72
N ASP A 424 -26.63 33.77 15.02
CA ASP A 424 -27.26 32.58 15.61
C ASP A 424 -28.74 32.46 15.23
N SER A 425 -29.34 33.55 14.72
CA SER A 425 -30.73 33.61 14.25
C SER A 425 -30.92 33.20 12.79
N THR A 426 -29.85 33.06 12.01
CA THR A 426 -29.95 32.73 10.59
C THR A 426 -30.11 31.23 10.40
N ASP A 427 -31.20 30.81 9.77
CA ASP A 427 -31.48 29.42 9.42
C ASP A 427 -30.70 29.03 8.15
N ASP A 428 -29.78 28.06 8.29
CA ASP A 428 -28.92 27.59 7.20
C ASP A 428 -29.64 26.68 6.20
N THR A 429 -30.85 26.20 6.49
CA THR A 429 -31.64 25.38 5.56
C THR A 429 -32.34 26.19 4.49
N ILE A 430 -32.58 27.49 4.75
CA ILE A 430 -33.26 28.42 3.83
C ILE A 430 -32.35 29.55 3.35
N PHE A 431 -31.13 29.65 3.87
CA PHE A 431 -30.16 30.67 3.48
C PHE A 431 -29.69 30.47 2.04
N ASP A 432 -29.79 31.53 1.23
CA ASP A 432 -29.36 31.53 -0.17
C ASP A 432 -28.35 32.66 -0.39
N PHE A 433 -27.07 32.29 -0.38
CA PHE A 433 -25.96 33.24 -0.52
C PHE A 433 -25.98 34.00 -1.86
N LYS A 434 -26.57 33.41 -2.92
CA LYS A 434 -26.69 34.04 -4.25
C LYS A 434 -27.71 35.17 -4.22
N LYS A 435 -28.85 34.96 -3.55
CA LYS A 435 -29.90 35.97 -3.41
C LYS A 435 -29.58 37.03 -2.37
N GLN A 436 -28.77 36.70 -1.36
CA GLN A 436 -28.53 37.55 -0.19
C GLN A 436 -27.16 38.25 -0.21
N ASN A 437 -26.56 38.51 -1.38
CA ASN A 437 -25.25 39.18 -1.52
C ASN A 437 -24.15 38.57 -0.62
N PHE A 438 -23.95 37.25 -0.67
CA PHE A 438 -23.05 36.53 0.24
C PHE A 438 -23.38 36.68 1.74
N GLY A 439 -24.58 37.12 2.07
CA GLY A 439 -25.06 37.34 3.42
C GLY A 439 -24.58 38.63 4.07
N LEU A 440 -24.00 39.59 3.33
CA LEU A 440 -23.56 40.86 3.94
C LEU A 440 -24.76 41.65 4.48
N ILE A 441 -24.73 41.97 5.78
CA ILE A 441 -25.76 42.73 6.47
C ILE A 441 -25.59 44.21 6.16
N ASP A 442 -26.65 44.86 5.67
CA ASP A 442 -26.66 46.31 5.50
C ASP A 442 -26.76 47.01 6.85
N ARG A 443 -25.69 47.70 7.21
CA ARG A 443 -25.52 48.40 8.49
C ARG A 443 -24.64 49.62 8.32
N SER A 444 -24.63 50.50 9.31
CA SER A 444 -23.60 51.53 9.46
C SER A 444 -22.30 50.94 10.01
N TYR A 445 -21.18 51.47 9.52
CA TYR A 445 -19.82 51.19 9.98
C TYR A 445 -19.22 52.45 10.63
N PRO A 446 -18.33 52.31 11.63
CA PRO A 446 -17.65 53.46 12.25
C PRO A 446 -16.85 54.32 11.26
N THR A 447 -16.46 53.77 10.12
CA THR A 447 -15.73 54.46 9.05
C THR A 447 -16.64 55.18 8.05
N ASP A 448 -17.95 55.18 8.26
CA ASP A 448 -18.88 55.91 7.43
C ASP A 448 -18.86 57.40 7.77
N SER A 449 -18.91 58.22 6.73
CA SER A 449 -19.07 59.67 6.76
C SER A 449 -20.33 60.06 5.98
N PRO A 450 -20.84 61.30 6.11
CA PRO A 450 -21.98 61.77 5.32
C PRO A 450 -21.80 61.61 3.80
N ASP A 451 -20.55 61.64 3.31
CA ASP A 451 -20.19 61.49 1.90
C ASP A 451 -19.89 60.04 1.49
N SER A 452 -20.12 59.06 2.37
CA SER A 452 -19.82 57.66 2.07
C SER A 452 -20.73 57.10 0.97
N SER A 453 -20.13 56.26 0.11
CA SER A 453 -20.84 55.63 -1.02
C SER A 453 -22.10 54.92 -0.55
N SER A 454 -23.20 55.02 -1.29
CA SER A 454 -24.41 54.23 -1.04
C SER A 454 -24.21 52.72 -1.24
N ARG A 455 -23.09 52.30 -1.86
CA ARG A 455 -22.77 50.89 -2.09
C ARG A 455 -22.18 50.26 -0.82
N ILE A 456 -22.77 49.14 -0.42
CA ILE A 456 -22.44 48.44 0.82
C ILE A 456 -21.03 47.84 0.83
N TRP A 457 -20.55 47.29 -0.29
CA TRP A 457 -19.25 46.61 -0.35
C TRP A 457 -18.04 47.54 -0.16
N PRO A 458 -17.93 48.71 -0.82
CA PRO A 458 -16.85 49.66 -0.55
C PRO A 458 -16.83 50.19 0.88
N ARG A 459 -18.01 50.33 1.52
CA ARG A 459 -18.13 50.73 2.93
C ARG A 459 -17.58 49.64 3.84
N PHE A 460 -17.98 48.39 3.59
CA PHE A 460 -17.45 47.22 4.29
C PHE A 460 -15.94 47.07 4.12
N GLU A 461 -15.42 47.20 2.89
CA GLU A 461 -13.98 47.11 2.63
C GLU A 461 -13.19 48.15 3.42
N ARG A 462 -13.64 49.41 3.39
CA ARG A 462 -13.00 50.50 4.13
C ARG A 462 -13.00 50.21 5.63
N TYR A 463 -14.12 49.73 6.17
CA TYR A 463 -14.20 49.34 7.56
C TYR A 463 -13.16 48.26 7.88
N VAL A 464 -13.19 47.13 7.17
CA VAL A 464 -12.26 46.01 7.38
C VAL A 464 -10.80 46.44 7.28
N ARG A 465 -10.44 47.21 6.25
CA ARG A 465 -9.07 47.71 6.09
C ARG A 465 -8.67 48.69 7.19
N SER A 466 -9.60 49.51 7.69
CA SER A 466 -9.34 50.42 8.80
C SER A 466 -9.11 49.69 10.12
N VAL A 467 -9.86 48.62 10.41
CA VAL A 467 -9.59 47.81 11.61
C VAL A 467 -8.34 46.95 11.44
N ALA A 468 -8.06 46.43 10.24
CA ALA A 468 -6.81 45.71 9.96
C ALA A 468 -5.58 46.63 10.11
N SER A 469 -5.62 47.86 9.60
CA SER A 469 -4.51 48.81 9.73
C SER A 469 -4.32 49.36 11.14
N SER A 470 -5.36 49.28 11.99
CA SER A 470 -5.32 49.74 13.38
C SER A 470 -5.18 48.58 14.37
N ALA A 471 -4.91 47.37 13.88
CA ALA A 471 -4.71 46.18 14.70
C ALA A 471 -3.52 46.37 15.63
N LYS A 472 -3.64 45.91 16.88
CA LYS A 472 -2.52 45.93 17.82
C LYS A 472 -1.49 44.86 17.44
N GLU A 473 -0.30 44.98 18.00
CA GLU A 473 0.71 43.92 17.87
C GLU A 473 0.12 42.57 18.32
N GLY A 474 0.28 41.55 17.48
CA GLY A 474 -0.32 40.22 17.70
C GLY A 474 -1.77 40.07 17.25
N GLU A 475 -2.45 41.13 16.80
CA GLU A 475 -3.80 41.06 16.23
C GLU A 475 -3.76 41.07 14.69
N SER A 476 -4.66 40.33 14.06
CA SER A 476 -4.83 40.29 12.61
C SER A 476 -6.31 40.17 12.24
N PHE A 477 -6.76 40.90 11.23
CA PHE A 477 -8.15 40.92 10.78
C PHE A 477 -8.23 40.49 9.33
N LYS A 478 -9.02 39.45 9.04
CA LYS A 478 -9.17 38.90 7.68
C LYS A 478 -10.60 38.50 7.40
N VAL A 479 -10.98 38.58 6.13
CA VAL A 479 -12.24 38.04 5.59
C VAL A 479 -11.91 36.78 4.80
N LEU A 480 -12.49 35.64 5.20
CA LEU A 480 -12.33 34.37 4.52
C LEU A 480 -13.59 34.05 3.73
N PHE A 481 -13.50 33.95 2.40
CA PHE A 481 -14.55 33.37 1.56
C PHE A 481 -14.36 31.86 1.50
N LEU A 482 -15.20 31.12 2.22
CA LEU A 482 -15.16 29.65 2.29
C LEU A 482 -16.09 29.09 1.22
N GLY A 483 -15.53 28.44 0.19
CA GLY A 483 -16.27 27.86 -0.92
C GLY A 483 -16.24 26.33 -0.89
N ARG A 484 -17.42 25.69 -0.90
CA ARG A 484 -17.54 24.24 -1.08
C ARG A 484 -17.51 23.90 -2.57
N HIS A 485 -16.78 22.84 -2.94
CA HIS A 485 -16.77 22.37 -4.32
C HIS A 485 -18.19 22.10 -4.86
N GLY A 486 -18.38 22.28 -6.18
CA GLY A 486 -19.61 21.88 -6.88
C GLY A 486 -19.82 20.36 -6.83
N GLN A 487 -21.01 19.88 -7.16
CA GLN A 487 -21.32 18.45 -7.14
C GLN A 487 -20.28 17.64 -7.95
N GLY A 488 -19.60 16.71 -7.28
CA GLY A 488 -18.71 15.75 -7.92
C GLY A 488 -19.36 14.39 -8.07
N TRP A 489 -18.75 13.52 -8.87
CA TRP A 489 -19.25 12.14 -9.05
C TRP A 489 -19.30 11.34 -7.74
N HIS A 490 -18.47 11.67 -6.75
CA HIS A 490 -18.55 11.11 -5.40
C HIS A 490 -19.85 11.47 -4.67
N ASN A 491 -20.37 12.68 -4.85
CA ASN A 491 -21.64 13.09 -4.23
C ASN A 491 -22.83 12.36 -4.86
N VAL A 492 -22.79 12.16 -6.18
CA VAL A 492 -23.81 11.37 -6.90
C VAL A 492 -23.78 9.93 -6.41
N ALA A 493 -22.58 9.36 -6.23
CA ALA A 493 -22.41 8.00 -5.75
C ALA A 493 -22.87 7.85 -4.29
N GLU A 494 -22.46 8.73 -3.38
CA GLU A 494 -22.93 8.73 -1.99
C GLU A 494 -24.47 8.83 -1.92
N ALA A 495 -25.08 9.72 -2.70
CA ALA A 495 -26.53 9.86 -2.76
C ALA A 495 -27.23 8.61 -3.33
N LYS A 496 -26.62 7.96 -4.34
CA LYS A 496 -27.16 6.76 -4.98
C LYS A 496 -27.13 5.54 -4.05
N TYR A 497 -26.03 5.34 -3.33
CA TYR A 497 -25.82 4.15 -2.50
C TYR A 497 -26.31 4.34 -1.05
N GLY A 498 -26.47 5.59 -0.61
CA GLY A 498 -26.81 5.96 0.76
C GLY A 498 -25.58 5.96 1.67
N THR A 499 -25.51 6.91 2.61
CA THR A 499 -24.33 7.16 3.46
C THR A 499 -23.81 5.92 4.17
N LYS A 500 -24.70 5.05 4.69
CA LYS A 500 -24.29 3.83 5.42
C LYS A 500 -23.54 2.83 4.52
N ALA A 501 -24.08 2.55 3.34
CA ALA A 501 -23.43 1.63 2.40
C ALA A 501 -22.21 2.29 1.73
N TRP A 502 -22.27 3.60 1.52
CA TRP A 502 -21.15 4.39 1.05
C TRP A 502 -19.95 4.29 2.01
N ASP A 503 -20.17 4.60 3.29
CA ASP A 503 -19.11 4.64 4.29
C ASP A 503 -18.53 3.27 4.63
N CYS A 504 -19.30 2.17 4.52
CA CYS A 504 -18.79 0.83 4.81
C CYS A 504 -18.27 0.06 3.58
N TYR A 505 -18.57 0.46 2.34
CA TYR A 505 -18.20 -0.31 1.16
C TYR A 505 -17.77 0.53 -0.05
N TYR A 506 -18.65 1.40 -0.56
CA TYR A 506 -18.38 2.05 -1.84
C TYR A 506 -17.26 3.09 -1.78
N SER A 507 -17.15 3.84 -0.69
CA SER A 507 -16.11 4.86 -0.51
C SER A 507 -14.68 4.30 -0.55
N PHE A 508 -14.50 2.99 -0.33
CA PHE A 508 -13.21 2.28 -0.42
C PHE A 508 -12.81 1.91 -1.85
N LEU A 509 -13.71 2.01 -2.83
CA LEU A 509 -13.45 1.67 -4.23
C LEU A 509 -13.06 2.92 -5.02
N ASP A 510 -12.35 2.78 -6.14
CA ASP A 510 -12.10 3.95 -7.02
C ASP A 510 -13.35 4.39 -7.80
N GLY A 511 -14.34 3.51 -7.90
CA GLY A 511 -15.57 3.67 -8.66
C GLY A 511 -16.42 2.40 -8.67
N TYR A 512 -17.70 2.53 -9.03
CA TYR A 512 -18.63 1.42 -9.18
C TYR A 512 -19.79 1.79 -10.12
N ASP A 513 -20.30 0.82 -10.85
CA ASP A 513 -21.47 0.96 -11.74
C ASP A 513 -21.34 2.15 -12.72
N GLY A 514 -20.18 2.22 -13.40
CA GLY A 514 -19.88 3.26 -14.39
C GLY A 514 -19.52 4.64 -13.81
N LEU A 515 -19.61 4.83 -12.48
CA LEU A 515 -19.19 6.05 -11.80
C LEU A 515 -17.76 5.92 -11.27
N VAL A 516 -16.97 6.99 -11.35
CA VAL A 516 -15.61 7.06 -10.80
C VAL A 516 -15.55 8.21 -9.80
N TRP A 517 -15.01 7.94 -8.61
CA TRP A 517 -14.91 8.94 -7.54
C TRP A 517 -13.54 9.01 -6.87
N ALA A 518 -12.59 8.13 -7.22
CA ALA A 518 -11.17 8.38 -6.95
C ALA A 518 -10.78 9.72 -7.58
N ASP A 519 -10.31 10.65 -6.75
CA ASP A 519 -10.08 12.06 -7.12
C ASP A 519 -11.16 12.62 -8.06
N ALA A 520 -12.43 12.48 -7.64
CA ALA A 520 -13.60 12.75 -8.48
C ALA A 520 -13.54 14.11 -9.20
N HIS A 521 -13.91 14.12 -10.47
CA HIS A 521 -14.24 15.33 -11.23
C HIS A 521 -15.64 15.86 -10.88
N LEU A 522 -15.89 17.13 -11.22
CA LEU A 522 -17.23 17.72 -11.21
C LEU A 522 -18.16 17.01 -12.20
N THR A 523 -19.45 16.96 -11.84
CA THR A 523 -20.52 16.63 -12.77
C THR A 523 -20.92 17.88 -13.57
N PRO A 524 -21.71 17.75 -14.65
CA PRO A 524 -22.27 18.93 -15.34
C PRO A 524 -23.07 19.85 -14.41
N VAL A 525 -23.76 19.28 -13.42
CA VAL A 525 -24.45 20.05 -12.37
C VAL A 525 -23.45 20.81 -11.50
N GLY A 526 -22.36 20.15 -11.07
CA GLY A 526 -21.29 20.79 -10.30
C GLY A 526 -20.57 21.90 -11.06
N GLU A 527 -20.32 21.72 -12.36
CA GLU A 527 -19.77 22.77 -13.21
C GLU A 527 -20.72 23.97 -13.31
N GLN A 528 -22.02 23.74 -13.45
CA GLN A 528 -23.01 24.81 -13.48
C GLN A 528 -23.09 25.54 -12.13
N GLN A 529 -23.05 24.82 -11.01
CA GLN A 529 -22.98 25.43 -9.68
C GLN A 529 -21.76 26.36 -9.53
N ALA A 530 -20.59 25.94 -10.03
CA ALA A 530 -19.39 26.77 -10.00
C ALA A 530 -19.49 28.01 -10.91
N LYS A 531 -20.18 27.89 -12.07
CA LYS A 531 -20.47 29.01 -12.98
C LYS A 531 -21.50 29.99 -12.40
N ASP A 532 -22.52 29.50 -11.70
CA ASP A 532 -23.46 30.37 -10.97
C ASP A 532 -22.74 31.24 -9.93
N VAL A 533 -21.71 30.68 -9.27
CA VAL A 533 -20.85 31.43 -8.35
C VAL A 533 -20.01 32.47 -9.10
N ASN A 534 -19.49 32.14 -10.29
CA ASN A 534 -18.80 33.10 -11.16
C ASN A 534 -19.72 34.29 -11.50
N ASP A 535 -20.96 34.02 -11.91
CA ASP A 535 -21.94 35.06 -12.24
C ASP A 535 -22.26 35.95 -11.03
N LEU A 536 -22.34 35.35 -9.84
CA LEU A 536 -22.48 36.10 -8.59
C LEU A 536 -21.27 37.00 -8.34
N TRP A 537 -20.04 36.49 -8.44
CA TRP A 537 -18.82 37.28 -8.31
C TRP A 537 -18.79 38.42 -9.33
N SER A 538 -19.01 38.14 -10.61
CA SER A 538 -19.06 39.14 -11.69
C SER A 538 -20.07 40.26 -11.39
N THR A 539 -21.24 39.91 -10.85
CA THR A 539 -22.27 40.87 -10.48
C THR A 539 -21.88 41.69 -9.25
N GLN A 540 -21.30 41.06 -8.23
CA GLN A 540 -20.96 41.74 -6.98
C GLN A 540 -19.67 42.57 -7.08
N LEU A 541 -18.69 42.15 -7.90
CA LEU A 541 -17.49 42.95 -8.22
C LEU A 541 -17.86 44.30 -8.84
N LYS A 542 -18.87 44.34 -9.73
CA LYS A 542 -19.41 45.60 -10.28
C LYS A 542 -20.05 46.49 -9.20
N LYS A 543 -20.54 45.90 -8.11
CA LYS A 543 -21.06 46.60 -6.92
C LYS A 543 -19.96 46.99 -5.92
N GLY A 544 -18.70 46.68 -6.22
CA GLY A 544 -17.54 47.05 -5.40
C GLY A 544 -17.17 46.02 -4.34
N LEU A 545 -17.59 44.75 -4.49
CA LEU A 545 -17.09 43.64 -3.68
C LEU A 545 -15.55 43.58 -3.77
N PRO A 546 -14.83 43.47 -2.64
CA PRO A 546 -13.39 43.25 -2.68
C PRO A 546 -13.08 41.89 -3.29
N ALA A 547 -12.29 41.87 -4.35
CA ALA A 547 -11.75 40.64 -4.89
C ALA A 547 -10.82 39.97 -3.85
N PRO A 548 -10.82 38.63 -3.73
CA PRO A 548 -9.82 37.94 -2.95
C PRO A 548 -8.41 38.28 -3.45
N GLU A 549 -7.50 38.48 -2.53
CA GLU A 549 -6.09 38.80 -2.76
C GLU A 549 -5.25 37.52 -2.86
N LYS A 550 -5.73 36.42 -2.26
CA LYS A 550 -5.14 35.08 -2.35
C LYS A 550 -6.23 34.02 -2.48
N TYR A 551 -5.96 32.99 -3.28
CA TYR A 551 -6.88 31.90 -3.58
C TYR A 551 -6.28 30.57 -3.15
N TYR A 552 -6.59 30.11 -1.94
CA TYR A 552 -6.18 28.80 -1.43
C TYR A 552 -7.15 27.73 -1.92
N VAL A 553 -6.61 26.63 -2.46
CA VAL A 553 -7.42 25.58 -3.08
C VAL A 553 -6.94 24.21 -2.60
N SER A 554 -7.88 23.35 -2.23
CA SER A 554 -7.59 21.94 -1.96
C SER A 554 -7.02 21.24 -3.20
N PRO A 555 -6.12 20.26 -3.05
CA PRO A 555 -5.46 19.60 -4.17
C PRO A 555 -6.34 18.59 -4.90
N LEU A 556 -7.56 18.31 -4.41
CA LEU A 556 -8.51 17.41 -5.07
C LEU A 556 -9.07 18.04 -6.35
N THR A 557 -9.20 17.25 -7.41
CA THR A 557 -9.49 17.73 -8.76
C THR A 557 -10.80 18.53 -8.82
N ARG A 558 -11.88 18.06 -8.18
CA ARG A 558 -13.15 18.81 -8.08
C ARG A 558 -13.02 20.19 -7.43
N THR A 559 -12.14 20.37 -6.44
CA THR A 559 -11.96 21.69 -5.79
C THR A 559 -11.21 22.65 -6.70
N ILE A 560 -10.23 22.15 -7.47
CA ILE A 560 -9.51 22.93 -8.48
C ILE A 560 -10.46 23.35 -9.60
N GLN A 561 -11.24 22.42 -10.16
CA GLN A 561 -12.23 22.72 -11.19
C GLN A 561 -13.28 23.73 -10.71
N THR A 562 -13.73 23.61 -9.45
CA THR A 562 -14.69 24.57 -8.89
C THR A 562 -14.06 25.96 -8.79
N ALA A 563 -12.86 26.07 -8.23
CA ALA A 563 -12.17 27.36 -8.09
C ALA A 563 -11.94 28.02 -9.47
N ASP A 564 -11.46 27.23 -10.44
CA ASP A 564 -11.23 27.72 -11.80
C ASP A 564 -12.52 28.23 -12.45
N LEU A 565 -13.60 27.45 -12.41
CA LEU A 565 -14.88 27.88 -12.96
C LEU A 565 -15.47 29.09 -12.23
N SER A 566 -15.25 29.22 -10.92
CA SER A 566 -15.75 30.35 -10.12
C SER A 566 -14.98 31.65 -10.31
N PHE A 567 -13.69 31.59 -10.69
CA PHE A 567 -12.83 32.78 -10.71
C PHE A 567 -12.16 33.09 -12.05
N GLN A 568 -11.95 32.10 -12.92
CA GLN A 568 -11.38 32.36 -14.24
C GLN A 568 -12.32 33.27 -15.06
N ASN A 569 -11.71 34.11 -15.90
CA ASN A 569 -12.40 35.06 -16.78
C ASN A 569 -13.21 36.16 -16.07
N LEU A 570 -13.12 36.29 -14.74
CA LEU A 570 -13.64 37.45 -14.03
C LEU A 570 -12.81 38.70 -14.37
N SER A 571 -13.46 39.86 -14.44
CA SER A 571 -12.79 41.15 -14.53
C SER A 571 -12.23 41.56 -13.16
N LEU A 572 -11.11 40.95 -12.78
CA LEU A 572 -10.41 41.22 -11.52
C LEU A 572 -9.45 42.43 -11.66
N PRO A 573 -9.13 43.13 -10.55
CA PRO A 573 -8.09 44.15 -10.54
C PRO A 573 -6.76 43.60 -11.07
N THR A 574 -6.01 44.41 -11.83
CA THR A 574 -4.74 43.96 -12.45
C THR A 574 -3.65 43.59 -11.44
N ASP A 575 -3.71 44.18 -10.24
CA ASP A 575 -2.84 43.90 -9.10
C ASP A 575 -3.27 42.64 -8.31
N LYS A 576 -4.45 42.09 -8.60
CA LYS A 576 -5.04 40.94 -7.90
C LYS A 576 -5.58 39.90 -8.90
N PRO A 577 -4.73 39.35 -9.78
CA PRO A 577 -5.17 38.34 -10.73
C PRO A 577 -5.56 37.05 -10.01
N TYR A 578 -6.44 36.26 -10.64
CA TYR A 578 -6.71 34.91 -10.16
C TYR A 578 -5.45 34.06 -10.30
N SER A 579 -4.88 33.67 -9.16
CA SER A 579 -3.70 32.82 -9.05
C SER A 579 -3.95 31.79 -7.95
N PRO A 580 -4.46 30.60 -8.30
CA PRO A 580 -4.77 29.54 -7.34
C PRO A 580 -3.51 28.93 -6.76
N TYR A 581 -3.49 28.85 -5.43
CA TYR A 581 -2.42 28.30 -4.62
C TYR A 581 -2.89 27.03 -3.93
N VAL A 582 -2.32 25.90 -4.35
CA VAL A 582 -2.69 24.56 -3.90
C VAL A 582 -2.02 24.25 -2.56
N VAL A 583 -2.84 23.91 -1.57
CA VAL A 583 -2.42 23.63 -0.19
C VAL A 583 -2.80 22.21 0.18
N GLU A 584 -1.80 21.38 0.50
CA GLU A 584 -1.97 19.94 0.71
C GLU A 584 -2.93 19.64 1.86
N LEU A 585 -2.86 20.42 2.94
CA LEU A 585 -3.67 20.22 4.15
C LEU A 585 -5.04 20.86 4.10
N LEU A 586 -5.50 21.39 2.97
CA LEU A 586 -6.86 21.93 2.83
C LEU A 586 -7.90 20.87 2.42
N ARG A 587 -7.64 19.58 2.65
CA ARG A 587 -8.47 18.43 2.24
C ARG A 587 -9.66 18.13 3.15
N GLU A 588 -10.66 17.40 2.63
CA GLU A 588 -11.91 16.99 3.33
C GLU A 588 -11.65 16.18 4.60
N ALA A 589 -10.88 15.11 4.45
CA ALA A 589 -10.35 14.26 5.50
C ALA A 589 -9.06 13.65 4.95
N LEU A 590 -8.18 13.19 5.82
CA LEU A 590 -7.07 12.32 5.43
C LEU A 590 -7.50 10.88 5.67
N GLY A 591 -7.25 9.99 4.70
CA GLY A 591 -7.49 8.56 4.92
C GLY A 591 -8.39 7.83 3.93
N VAL A 592 -8.98 6.73 4.41
CA VAL A 592 -9.36 5.54 3.64
C VAL A 592 -10.35 5.71 2.50
N HIS A 593 -11.16 6.76 2.51
CA HIS A 593 -12.08 7.00 1.39
C HIS A 593 -11.26 7.42 0.16
N THR A 594 -11.42 6.70 -0.96
CA THR A 594 -10.66 6.98 -2.19
C THR A 594 -11.01 8.35 -2.80
N CYS A 595 -12.18 8.91 -2.47
CA CYS A 595 -12.58 10.26 -2.88
C CYS A 595 -11.78 11.36 -2.18
N ASP A 596 -11.06 11.04 -1.10
CA ASP A 596 -10.17 11.93 -0.36
C ASP A 596 -8.71 11.79 -0.82
N ARG A 597 -8.42 10.81 -1.70
CA ARG A 597 -7.14 10.65 -2.40
C ARG A 597 -7.04 11.63 -3.56
N ARG A 598 -5.94 12.38 -3.65
CA ARG A 598 -5.65 13.25 -4.80
C ARG A 598 -4.84 12.54 -5.88
N SER A 599 -4.91 13.04 -7.10
CA SER A 599 -3.96 12.70 -8.17
C SER A 599 -2.53 13.11 -7.81
N THR A 600 -1.56 12.54 -8.52
CA THR A 600 -0.15 12.94 -8.36
C THR A 600 0.05 14.40 -8.74
N LYS A 601 1.05 15.07 -8.16
CA LYS A 601 1.39 16.46 -8.50
C LYS A 601 1.60 16.60 -10.00
N THR A 602 2.35 15.69 -10.62
CA THR A 602 2.60 15.67 -12.07
C THR A 602 1.31 15.61 -12.89
N GLN A 603 0.32 14.80 -12.47
CA GLN A 603 -0.97 14.73 -13.15
C GLN A 603 -1.77 16.02 -12.99
N ILE A 604 -1.78 16.62 -11.79
CA ILE A 604 -2.46 17.89 -11.51
C ILE A 604 -1.82 19.02 -12.32
N GLU A 605 -0.49 19.15 -12.31
CA GLU A 605 0.26 20.15 -13.09
C GLU A 605 0.02 20.01 -14.60
N LYS A 606 -0.12 18.77 -15.08
CA LYS A 606 -0.43 18.49 -16.48
C LYS A 606 -1.88 18.88 -16.84
N ALA A 607 -2.82 18.72 -15.92
CA ALA A 607 -4.22 19.10 -16.13
C ALA A 607 -4.47 20.61 -15.97
N PHE A 608 -3.71 21.27 -15.10
CA PHE A 608 -3.91 22.66 -14.69
C PHE A 608 -2.57 23.42 -14.60
N HIS A 609 -2.10 23.94 -15.74
CA HIS A 609 -0.77 24.54 -15.84
C HIS A 609 -0.57 25.88 -15.10
N HIS A 610 -1.65 26.56 -14.70
CA HIS A 610 -1.62 27.87 -14.03
C HIS A 610 -1.55 27.78 -12.50
N LEU A 611 -1.59 26.56 -11.94
CA LEU A 611 -1.55 26.35 -10.50
C LEU A 611 -0.16 26.64 -9.93
N THR A 612 -0.13 27.19 -8.71
CA THR A 612 1.08 27.25 -7.88
C THR A 612 0.90 26.33 -6.69
N PHE A 613 1.90 25.53 -6.37
CA PHE A 613 1.88 24.60 -5.23
C PHE A 613 2.67 25.16 -4.05
N GLU A 614 2.31 24.77 -2.85
CA GLU A 614 3.12 25.06 -1.67
C GLU A 614 4.51 24.39 -1.71
N PRO A 615 5.52 24.97 -1.04
CA PRO A 615 6.84 24.36 -0.95
C PRO A 615 6.77 22.95 -0.36
N GLY A 616 7.49 22.01 -0.97
CA GLY A 616 7.53 20.62 -0.48
C GLY A 616 6.33 19.76 -0.87
N PHE A 617 5.43 20.25 -1.73
CA PHE A 617 4.30 19.46 -2.23
C PHE A 617 4.78 18.17 -2.93
N SER A 618 4.41 17.02 -2.36
CA SER A 618 4.83 15.68 -2.79
C SER A 618 4.20 15.27 -4.13
N ASP A 619 4.94 14.56 -4.97
CA ASP A 619 4.41 14.00 -6.22
C ASP A 619 3.33 12.93 -5.96
N PRO A 620 3.62 11.79 -5.32
CA PRO A 620 2.56 10.90 -4.83
C PRO A 620 1.76 11.55 -3.71
N ASP A 621 0.56 11.05 -3.45
CA ASP A 621 -0.25 11.44 -2.29
C ASP A 621 0.24 10.71 -1.03
N PRO A 622 0.95 11.38 -0.11
CA PRO A 622 1.51 10.72 1.07
C PRO A 622 0.54 10.69 2.25
N LEU A 623 -0.61 11.39 2.16
CA LEU A 623 -1.56 11.58 3.25
C LEU A 623 -2.83 10.72 3.11
N TRP A 624 -2.89 9.91 2.07
CA TRP A 624 -3.95 8.92 1.91
C TRP A 624 -3.52 7.58 2.50
N GLU A 625 -4.25 7.12 3.50
CA GLU A 625 -4.02 5.86 4.23
C GLU A 625 -5.16 4.88 3.94
N THR A 626 -4.87 3.57 3.89
CA THR A 626 -5.85 2.54 3.47
C THR A 626 -6.72 1.98 4.60
N ASP A 627 -6.48 2.37 5.85
CA ASP A 627 -7.07 1.75 7.04
C ASP A 627 -7.41 2.75 8.15
N TYR A 628 -7.10 4.03 7.94
CA TYR A 628 -7.43 5.11 8.86
C TYR A 628 -8.19 6.20 8.13
N ARG A 629 -9.20 6.80 8.77
CA ARG A 629 -9.83 8.04 8.35
C ARG A 629 -9.75 9.01 9.52
N GLU A 630 -9.17 10.17 9.24
CA GLU A 630 -8.95 11.23 10.22
C GLU A 630 -10.25 11.60 10.94
N PRO A 631 -10.31 11.47 12.27
CA PRO A 631 -11.47 11.83 13.04
C PRO A 631 -11.65 13.34 13.07
N ARG A 632 -12.89 13.78 13.29
CA ARG A 632 -13.27 15.19 13.31
C ARG A 632 -12.38 16.06 14.21
N SER A 633 -11.97 15.57 15.38
CA SER A 633 -11.09 16.29 16.31
C SER A 633 -9.71 16.57 15.71
N ALA A 634 -9.08 15.56 15.10
CA ALA A 634 -7.81 15.65 14.39
C ALA A 634 -7.90 16.58 13.17
N ARG A 635 -8.96 16.44 12.36
CA ARG A 635 -9.23 17.32 11.23
C ARG A 635 -9.38 18.78 11.64
N ARG A 636 -10.11 19.05 12.73
CA ARG A 636 -10.24 20.39 13.30
C ARG A 636 -8.87 20.95 13.71
N TYR A 637 -8.06 20.16 14.42
CA TYR A 637 -6.72 20.57 14.83
C TYR A 637 -5.81 20.85 13.62
N ARG A 638 -5.80 19.98 12.60
CA ARG A 638 -5.06 20.17 11.35
C ARG A 638 -5.44 21.47 10.65
N LEU A 639 -6.73 21.71 10.45
CA LEU A 639 -7.21 22.90 9.74
C LEU A 639 -7.05 24.19 10.57
N ALA A 640 -7.12 24.10 11.90
CA ALA A 640 -6.77 25.22 12.77
C ALA A 640 -5.29 25.59 12.68
N THR A 641 -4.40 24.57 12.64
CA THR A 641 -2.96 24.76 12.45
C THR A 641 -2.64 25.36 11.08
N LEU A 642 -3.33 24.89 10.02
CA LEU A 642 -3.22 25.49 8.70
C LEU A 642 -3.67 26.96 8.69
N LEU A 643 -4.74 27.31 9.40
CA LEU A 643 -5.15 28.71 9.54
C LEU A 643 -4.11 29.52 10.32
N ASP A 644 -3.47 28.96 11.34
CA ASP A 644 -2.38 29.63 12.05
C ASP A 644 -1.22 29.96 11.07
N ASP A 645 -0.89 29.04 10.15
CA ASP A 645 0.12 29.23 9.09
C ASP A 645 -0.27 30.34 8.11
N ILE A 646 -1.51 30.33 7.64
CA ILE A 646 -2.04 31.37 6.74
C ILE A 646 -2.00 32.74 7.43
N PHE A 647 -2.45 32.84 8.68
CA PHE A 647 -2.45 34.10 9.41
C PHE A 647 -1.06 34.61 9.77
N THR A 648 -0.06 33.72 9.84
CA THR A 648 1.34 34.09 10.08
C THR A 648 2.05 34.54 8.81
N SER A 649 1.83 33.83 7.70
CA SER A 649 2.62 33.97 6.47
C SER A 649 2.02 34.89 5.41
N ASP A 650 0.70 35.07 5.43
CA ASP A 650 -0.02 35.85 4.44
C ASP A 650 -0.47 37.17 5.06
N GLU A 651 -0.12 38.30 4.43
CA GLU A 651 -0.46 39.65 4.92
C GLU A 651 -1.80 40.17 4.35
N ASN A 652 -2.41 39.45 3.40
CA ASN A 652 -3.61 39.89 2.70
C ASN A 652 -4.85 39.88 3.61
N THR A 653 -5.81 40.74 3.32
CA THR A 653 -7.02 40.91 4.13
C THR A 653 -8.18 40.05 3.63
N PHE A 654 -8.32 39.89 2.32
CA PHE A 654 -9.43 39.15 1.71
C PHE A 654 -8.90 37.85 1.09
N LEU A 655 -9.25 36.71 1.67
CA LEU A 655 -8.77 35.39 1.24
C LEU A 655 -9.92 34.54 0.73
N SER A 656 -9.68 33.71 -0.27
CA SER A 656 -10.61 32.67 -0.72
C SER A 656 -10.03 31.30 -0.38
N LEU A 657 -10.84 30.42 0.19
CA LEU A 657 -10.51 29.02 0.48
C LEU A 657 -11.56 28.12 -0.18
N THR A 658 -11.17 27.37 -1.22
CA THR A 658 -12.05 26.39 -1.89
C THR A 658 -11.73 24.98 -1.42
N SER A 659 -12.69 24.34 -0.75
CA SER A 659 -12.53 23.03 -0.12
C SER A 659 -13.84 22.23 -0.09
N HIS A 660 -14.00 21.35 0.88
CA HIS A 660 -15.04 20.34 1.01
C HIS A 660 -15.89 20.58 2.27
N SER A 661 -17.00 19.87 2.42
CA SER A 661 -17.97 20.12 3.49
C SER A 661 -17.43 19.93 4.90
N GLY A 662 -16.78 18.80 5.18
CA GLY A 662 -16.16 18.47 6.45
C GLY A 662 -14.97 19.37 6.78
N ALA A 663 -14.17 19.74 5.78
CA ALA A 663 -13.09 20.72 5.95
C ALA A 663 -13.62 22.10 6.34
N ILE A 664 -14.62 22.62 5.62
CA ILE A 664 -15.24 23.91 5.94
C ILE A 664 -15.91 23.87 7.31
N ALA A 665 -16.64 22.79 7.64
CA ALA A 665 -17.24 22.62 8.95
C ALA A 665 -16.20 22.65 10.09
N SER A 666 -15.04 22.01 9.88
CA SER A 666 -13.94 21.99 10.83
C SER A 666 -13.24 23.35 10.96
N ILE A 667 -13.11 24.10 9.86
CA ILE A 667 -12.64 25.49 9.86
C ILE A 667 -13.60 26.39 10.67
N LEU A 668 -14.91 26.29 10.41
CA LEU A 668 -15.93 27.06 11.14
C LEU A 668 -15.86 26.74 12.64
N GLU A 669 -15.70 25.47 13.00
CA GLU A 669 -15.52 25.07 14.40
C GLU A 669 -14.23 25.63 15.02
N ALA A 670 -13.10 25.56 14.29
CA ALA A 670 -11.81 26.05 14.74
C ALA A 670 -11.79 27.57 14.98
N ILE A 671 -12.54 28.34 14.20
CA ILE A 671 -12.62 29.80 14.32
C ILE A 671 -13.70 30.27 15.32
N GLY A 672 -14.37 29.35 16.01
CA GLY A 672 -15.44 29.66 16.96
C GLY A 672 -16.75 30.11 16.31
N HIS A 673 -16.96 29.76 15.04
CA HIS A 673 -18.22 29.99 14.34
C HIS A 673 -19.24 28.89 14.70
N ARG A 674 -20.53 29.21 14.60
CA ARG A 674 -21.59 28.20 14.72
C ARG A 674 -21.46 27.14 13.61
N ALA A 675 -21.97 25.94 13.83
CA ALA A 675 -22.13 24.98 12.73
C ALA A 675 -23.05 25.60 11.66
N PHE A 676 -22.63 25.59 10.39
CA PHE A 676 -23.41 26.15 9.29
C PHE A 676 -23.25 25.24 8.07
N LYS A 677 -24.34 24.64 7.59
CA LYS A 677 -24.29 23.72 6.45
C LYS A 677 -24.19 24.50 5.15
N LEU A 678 -23.28 24.08 4.27
CA LEU A 678 -23.08 24.69 2.95
C LEU A 678 -23.44 23.69 1.86
N GLU A 679 -24.27 24.09 0.90
CA GLU A 679 -24.60 23.28 -0.28
C GLU A 679 -23.40 23.12 -1.22
N THR A 680 -23.44 22.13 -2.12
CA THR A 680 -22.40 21.97 -3.16
C THR A 680 -22.34 23.22 -4.04
N GLY A 681 -21.14 23.78 -4.23
CA GLY A 681 -20.95 25.07 -4.90
C GLY A 681 -21.30 26.29 -4.03
N GLY A 682 -21.68 26.09 -2.77
CA GLY A 682 -21.99 27.19 -1.86
C GLY A 682 -20.74 27.97 -1.45
N VAL A 683 -20.89 29.28 -1.21
CA VAL A 683 -19.81 30.14 -0.71
C VAL A 683 -20.31 31.04 0.40
N ILE A 684 -19.59 31.07 1.53
CA ILE A 684 -19.87 31.97 2.65
C ILE A 684 -18.63 32.75 3.09
N PRO A 685 -18.69 34.10 3.17
CA PRO A 685 -17.66 34.88 3.83
C PRO A 685 -17.79 34.84 5.36
N VAL A 686 -16.65 34.91 6.04
CA VAL A 686 -16.58 35.08 7.50
C VAL A 686 -15.55 36.17 7.81
N PHE A 687 -15.91 37.15 8.64
CA PHE A 687 -14.97 38.18 9.10
C PHE A 687 -14.39 37.78 10.46
N LEU A 688 -13.07 37.71 10.54
CA LEU A 688 -12.34 37.17 11.68
C LEU A 688 -11.36 38.19 12.27
N LYS A 689 -11.32 38.21 13.60
CA LYS A 689 -10.16 38.69 14.37
C LYS A 689 -9.36 37.47 14.82
N ALA A 690 -8.05 37.51 14.61
CA ALA A 690 -7.10 36.54 15.14
C ALA A 690 -6.19 37.25 16.15
N GLU A 691 -6.05 36.69 17.34
CA GLU A 691 -5.18 37.18 18.41
C GLU A 691 -4.10 36.15 18.67
N ARG A 692 -2.83 36.54 18.58
CA ARG A 692 -1.70 35.67 18.91
C ARG A 692 -1.70 35.37 20.40
N VAL A 693 -1.63 34.09 20.74
CA VAL A 693 -1.58 33.58 22.11
C VAL A 693 -0.34 32.72 22.26
N ASP A 694 0.45 32.96 23.30
CA ASP A 694 1.63 32.15 23.62
C ASP A 694 1.21 30.72 24.02
N GLY A 695 2.05 29.76 23.64
CA GLY A 695 1.82 28.33 23.77
C GLY A 695 1.38 27.68 22.47
N ALA A 696 1.81 26.43 22.26
CA ALA A 696 1.33 25.60 21.16
C ALA A 696 -0.18 25.35 21.25
N ARG A 697 -0.83 25.15 20.11
CA ARG A 697 -2.24 24.73 20.06
C ARG A 697 -2.39 23.38 20.76
N GLU A 698 -3.43 23.24 21.59
CA GLU A 698 -3.71 21.98 22.28
C GLU A 698 -3.99 20.86 21.27
N VAL A 699 -3.19 19.80 21.35
CA VAL A 699 -3.30 18.62 20.49
C VAL A 699 -4.43 17.75 21.04
N PRO A 700 -5.45 17.40 20.23
CA PRO A 700 -6.53 16.53 20.70
C PRO A 700 -5.99 15.11 21.02
N PRO A 701 -6.70 14.32 21.84
CA PRO A 701 -6.33 12.93 22.06
C PRO A 701 -6.40 12.13 20.75
N LYS A 702 -5.61 11.06 20.67
CA LYS A 702 -5.69 10.13 19.54
C LYS A 702 -7.01 9.37 19.60
N GLU A 703 -7.85 9.59 18.60
CA GLU A 703 -9.15 8.92 18.43
C GLU A 703 -9.05 7.79 17.39
N PRO A 704 -9.92 6.77 17.45
CA PRO A 704 -10.02 5.75 16.41
C PRO A 704 -10.44 6.38 15.07
N SER A 705 -10.22 5.62 13.99
CA SER A 705 -10.68 5.99 12.64
C SER A 705 -12.18 6.34 12.62
N GLU A 706 -12.55 7.41 11.92
CA GLU A 706 -13.96 7.78 11.70
C GLU A 706 -14.65 6.89 10.66
N ALA A 707 -13.89 6.12 9.87
CA ALA A 707 -14.47 5.18 8.92
C ALA A 707 -15.06 3.97 9.66
N PRO A 708 -16.33 3.59 9.39
CA PRO A 708 -16.90 2.39 9.96
C PRO A 708 -16.17 1.13 9.42
N PRO A 709 -16.30 -0.02 10.10
CA PRO A 709 -15.75 -1.28 9.60
C PRO A 709 -16.21 -1.58 8.17
N MET A 710 -15.29 -2.06 7.34
CA MET A 710 -15.58 -2.38 5.96
C MET A 710 -16.57 -3.55 5.88
N CYS A 711 -17.59 -3.41 5.04
CA CYS A 711 -18.58 -4.45 4.76
C CYS A 711 -17.94 -5.57 3.91
N ASP A 712 -18.26 -6.83 4.21
CA ASP A 712 -17.72 -8.04 3.54
C ASP A 712 -18.04 -8.14 2.04
N GLY A 713 -18.98 -7.32 1.56
CA GLY A 713 -19.46 -7.25 0.19
C GLY A 713 -20.39 -6.05 -0.02
N PRO A 714 -20.85 -5.80 -1.26
CA PRO A 714 -21.73 -4.68 -1.56
C PRO A 714 -23.04 -4.81 -0.76
N PRO A 715 -23.36 -3.88 0.15
CA PRO A 715 -24.59 -3.93 0.93
C PRO A 715 -25.82 -3.81 0.03
N GLU A 716 -26.95 -4.38 0.45
CA GLU A 716 -28.23 -4.08 -0.20
C GLU A 716 -28.51 -2.59 -0.11
N ILE A 717 -28.71 -1.95 -1.26
CA ILE A 717 -29.05 -0.53 -1.33
C ILE A 717 -30.49 -0.40 -0.81
N GLU A 718 -30.64 0.14 0.40
CA GLU A 718 -31.95 0.44 0.96
C GLU A 718 -32.65 1.48 0.07
N GLY A 719 -33.62 1.03 -0.73
CA GLY A 719 -34.50 1.89 -1.52
C GLY A 719 -34.10 2.04 -2.98
N SER A 720 -34.40 1.01 -3.79
CA SER A 720 -34.70 1.23 -5.20
C SER A 720 -35.95 2.09 -5.33
N HIS A 721 -35.80 3.41 -5.43
CA HIS A 721 -36.79 4.21 -6.15
C HIS A 721 -36.40 4.23 -7.63
N PRO A 722 -37.35 3.91 -8.54
CA PRO A 722 -37.02 3.63 -9.93
C PRO A 722 -36.66 4.92 -10.67
N SER A 723 -35.60 4.84 -11.46
CA SER A 723 -35.34 5.55 -12.71
C SER A 723 -35.59 7.08 -12.73
N ILE A 724 -34.51 7.87 -12.75
CA ILE A 724 -34.42 9.09 -13.59
C ILE A 724 -33.05 9.11 -14.27
#